data_AF-A0A9P6Z9H0-F1
#
_entry.id   AF-A0A9P6Z9H0-F1
#
_cell.length_a   1.000
_cell.length_b   1.000
_cell.length_c   1.000
_cell.angle_alpha   90.00
_cell.angle_beta   90.00
_cell.angle_gamma   90.00
#
_symmetry.space_group_name_H-M   'P 1'
#
loop_
_entity.id
_entity.type
_entity.pdbx_description
1 polymer ?
#
loop_
_entity_poly.entity_id
_entity_poly.type
_entity_poly.pdbx_seq_one_letter_code
_entity_poly.pdbx_strand_id
1 'polypeptide(L)'
;MQPCLKRSFYSSTGLKAKENPYTKTLLLPKTSFPLRANAATREHLFRDRCTKDLYPWQLKNNPKDTFILHDGPPYANGNVHAGHALNKIVKDIINRHKLLQGHKIYYRPGWDCHGLPIELKALEQIRQNESTLSAVEIRKLAKSKALFEVDKQKKDFMSWGIMGDWENPYLTLTKDFEMRQLVVLREMIKKGYIYRQLKPVYWSPSSKSALAEAELEYKENHVSTSLYVQFPIKVDCWKDKQVHALIWTTTPWTLPSNRAICVHPELDYHLVQSQTGQHWIIGKDRLEALQEELDQRLTVLDTVKGSALVGSSYQHPISKEQYPVLAGKHVTAESGTALVHTAPGHGLEDYEVCLANNIQPFSWVDEEGKFTSEAGPQFEGKFAFREGNETVIELLDASIVKKSDYTHKYPYDWRTKQPVMLRATAQWFANVEDLQKKAVSELKHVQMIPKSSVRRLEQFTLSRKEWCISRQRSWGVPIPALYDQEGNALLTETSINHIIQVLTEKGTDAWWEEEDDLVFVAPEYRQDGKIYKRGYDTMDVWFDSGTSWTMLQGLFERDLSKPVADVYLEGSDQHRGWFQSSLLTSIALTGKAPYKTLITHGFTLDEKGDKMSKSLGNTIEPILITAGGKDKKKNPAYGSDVLRLWVANCDYTKDMTIGPSIIATISDHLRKIRTTARFLLGNLHDFDLKHYVDYNHLQEIDQYMLHELYKYNHNVTTAMDDYSFNKAVQHVQNFTNNTLSSFYFDVIKDRLYNESQSALSRRMAQTVLYEVLKSYTTSISPFVCHTAEEIYENYRQLTPAPQSSVFKTGWLYSDDKWNNTVLNEKWSMLLNLKSEVNQIIESIRQEKQIRTSQEVDVSIVLDNNTRLAHALQSLQPSELSDIFMTSHVYINQSIEAIKERESTIEEFFDQLANKQSSDEEWHRLMLPYKQEKQNLHQQIINEFKALKELEDQHDLANTELVSSMNHAHDTLSNDIHQHQHLLMTEQRQYEAEKAKMAQVRLCQEEKIKLNVGGQLFQTSLFTLKRDPNSILATMFGEPKTIQPDADNSYFIDRDGTYFRLVLNYLRDLKIPTGIENDPKIMDELIQEARFYKLNDLLKLKWQKLPTLTQKELHEFYPLHQSNYVIFHLQRKDLSNLDFSGYHIDPRSSFAESNLENAQFDQAQFGFDFDHQVDFRNTYLIGATFPQEGTVYRATGIEFRLEGAII
;
A
#
# COMPACT_ATOMS: atom_id res chain seq x y z
N MET A 1 -1.69 -27.98 -80.38
CA MET A 1 -0.72 -26.94 -79.97
C MET A 1 -0.68 -26.98 -78.45
N GLN A 2 0.26 -27.73 -77.90
CA GLN A 2 1.59 -27.27 -77.47
C GLN A 2 1.55 -26.53 -76.12
N PRO A 3 2.43 -26.90 -75.17
CA PRO A 3 2.40 -26.48 -73.78
C PRO A 3 3.19 -25.19 -73.59
N CYS A 4 2.94 -24.48 -72.47
CA CYS A 4 3.98 -23.70 -71.81
C CYS A 4 3.61 -23.50 -70.34
N LEU A 5 4.05 -24.46 -69.51
CA LEU A 5 4.24 -24.27 -68.09
C LEU A 5 5.51 -23.43 -67.90
N LYS A 6 5.36 -22.27 -67.26
CA LYS A 6 6.45 -21.55 -66.58
C LYS A 6 5.90 -20.99 -65.26
N ARG A 7 6.23 -21.64 -64.15
CA ARG A 7 6.26 -20.97 -62.84
C ARG A 7 7.67 -20.43 -62.65
N SER A 8 7.82 -19.13 -62.87
CA SER A 8 9.00 -18.34 -62.49
C SER A 8 8.61 -17.49 -61.28
N PHE A 9 9.35 -17.60 -60.18
CA PHE A 9 9.25 -16.68 -59.06
C PHE A 9 9.78 -15.30 -59.50
N TYR A 10 8.91 -14.30 -59.51
CA TYR A 10 9.29 -12.89 -59.58
C TYR A 10 8.85 -12.21 -58.29
N SER A 11 9.80 -11.62 -57.57
CA SER A 11 9.50 -10.67 -56.50
C SER A 11 8.94 -9.40 -57.16
N SER A 12 7.69 -9.05 -56.88
CA SER A 12 7.12 -7.76 -57.29
C SER A 12 7.03 -6.82 -56.08
N THR A 13 8.04 -5.98 -55.93
CA THR A 13 7.85 -4.66 -55.33
C THR A 13 6.82 -3.90 -56.19
N GLY A 14 5.72 -3.45 -55.58
CA GLY A 14 4.89 -2.37 -56.13
C GLY A 14 3.63 -2.76 -56.92
N LEU A 15 2.76 -3.61 -56.38
CA LEU A 15 1.33 -3.60 -56.75
C LEU A 15 0.50 -3.71 -55.45
N LYS A 16 -0.22 -2.64 -55.08
CA LYS A 16 -1.29 -2.73 -54.08
C LYS A 16 -2.36 -3.67 -54.65
N ALA A 17 -2.35 -4.93 -54.21
CA ALA A 17 -3.41 -5.86 -54.54
C ALA A 17 -4.75 -5.27 -54.05
N LYS A 18 -5.72 -5.21 -54.98
CA LYS A 18 -7.15 -5.12 -54.65
C LYS A 18 -7.48 -6.26 -53.67
N GLU A 19 -8.42 -6.02 -52.74
CA GLU A 19 -8.85 -6.96 -51.69
C GLU A 19 -8.74 -8.44 -52.11
N ASN A 20 -8.10 -9.26 -51.28
CA ASN A 20 -7.97 -10.70 -51.47
C ASN A 20 -9.38 -11.30 -51.73
N PRO A 21 -9.61 -12.02 -52.86
CA PRO A 21 -10.92 -12.55 -53.23
C PRO A 21 -11.51 -13.51 -52.19
N TYR A 22 -10.67 -14.13 -51.36
CA TYR A 22 -11.07 -15.05 -50.29
C TYR A 22 -11.56 -14.32 -49.02
N THR A 23 -11.27 -13.03 -48.82
CA THR A 23 -11.72 -12.32 -47.60
C THR A 23 -13.24 -12.33 -47.45
N LYS A 24 -13.98 -12.40 -48.56
CA LYS A 24 -15.45 -12.46 -48.58
C LYS A 24 -16.01 -13.84 -48.25
N THR A 25 -15.20 -14.90 -48.31
CA THR A 25 -15.59 -16.27 -47.95
C THR A 25 -15.32 -16.59 -46.47
N LEU A 26 -14.53 -15.76 -45.78
CA LEU A 26 -14.19 -15.93 -44.36
C LEU A 26 -15.27 -15.39 -43.41
N LEU A 27 -15.46 -16.09 -42.29
CA LEU A 27 -16.37 -15.69 -41.20
C LEU A 27 -15.67 -14.75 -40.21
N LEU A 28 -15.29 -13.56 -40.68
CA LEU A 28 -14.59 -12.57 -39.86
C LEU A 28 -15.47 -12.03 -38.70
N PRO A 29 -14.88 -11.62 -37.56
CA PRO A 29 -15.63 -11.11 -36.42
C PRO A 29 -16.44 -9.84 -36.74
N LYS A 30 -17.70 -9.77 -36.27
CA LYS A 30 -18.61 -8.62 -36.50
C LYS A 30 -19.24 -8.15 -35.19
N THR A 31 -19.03 -6.89 -34.81
CA THR A 31 -19.68 -6.31 -33.62
C THR A 31 -19.80 -4.79 -33.71
N SER A 32 -20.89 -4.25 -33.18
CA SER A 32 -21.09 -2.82 -32.94
C SER A 32 -20.31 -2.28 -31.73
N PHE A 33 -19.76 -3.16 -30.88
CA PHE A 33 -19.04 -2.78 -29.67
C PHE A 33 -17.74 -2.04 -30.01
N PRO A 34 -17.58 -0.75 -29.65
CA PRO A 34 -16.45 0.06 -30.09
C PRO A 34 -15.16 -0.32 -29.34
N LEU A 35 -14.03 -0.30 -30.04
CA LEU A 35 -12.72 -0.59 -29.45
C LEU A 35 -12.32 0.46 -28.40
N ARG A 36 -12.52 1.75 -28.71
CA ARG A 36 -12.23 2.86 -27.79
C ARG A 36 -13.42 3.11 -26.86
N ALA A 37 -13.13 3.33 -25.58
CA ALA A 37 -14.16 3.59 -24.57
C ALA A 37 -14.90 4.92 -24.78
N ASN A 38 -14.21 5.97 -25.26
CA ASN A 38 -14.78 7.32 -25.44
C ASN A 38 -15.64 7.76 -24.23
N ALA A 39 -15.08 7.65 -23.02
CA ALA A 39 -15.82 7.74 -21.76
C ALA A 39 -16.72 8.98 -21.66
N ALA A 40 -16.22 10.14 -22.09
CA ALA A 40 -16.94 11.42 -22.10
C ALA A 40 -18.33 11.35 -22.78
N THR A 41 -18.52 10.49 -23.77
CA THR A 41 -19.78 10.36 -24.52
C THR A 41 -20.52 9.06 -24.28
N ARG A 42 -19.94 8.09 -23.56
CA ARG A 42 -20.54 6.75 -23.41
C ARG A 42 -20.90 6.37 -21.98
N GLU A 43 -20.12 6.76 -20.97
CA GLU A 43 -20.37 6.31 -19.60
C GLU A 43 -21.74 6.76 -19.08
N HIS A 44 -22.18 7.98 -19.43
CA HIS A 44 -23.48 8.51 -19.02
C HIS A 44 -24.67 7.69 -19.52
N LEU A 45 -24.51 6.92 -20.62
CA LEU A 45 -25.56 6.05 -21.15
C LEU A 45 -25.86 4.86 -20.23
N PHE A 46 -24.88 4.46 -19.41
CA PHE A 46 -24.96 3.28 -18.55
C PHE A 46 -24.97 3.64 -17.05
N ARG A 47 -24.59 4.87 -16.69
CA ARG A 47 -24.40 5.31 -15.29
C ARG A 47 -25.64 5.12 -14.43
N ASP A 48 -26.79 5.60 -14.87
CA ASP A 48 -28.02 5.52 -14.06
C ASP A 48 -28.43 4.06 -13.82
N ARG A 49 -28.29 3.23 -14.85
CA ARG A 49 -28.57 1.79 -14.79
C ARG A 49 -27.67 1.06 -13.78
N CYS A 50 -26.39 1.45 -13.66
CA CYS A 50 -25.46 0.81 -12.73
C CYS A 50 -25.42 1.47 -11.34
N THR A 51 -26.18 2.54 -11.10
CA THR A 51 -26.21 3.30 -9.84
C THR A 51 -27.64 3.57 -9.38
N LYS A 52 -28.26 4.66 -9.86
CA LYS A 52 -29.56 5.19 -9.44
C LYS A 52 -30.70 4.18 -9.59
N ASP A 53 -30.73 3.44 -10.69
CA ASP A 53 -31.79 2.45 -10.94
C ASP A 53 -31.50 1.12 -10.22
N LEU A 54 -30.21 0.78 -10.08
CA LEU A 54 -29.75 -0.46 -9.48
C LEU A 54 -29.99 -0.49 -7.97
N TYR A 55 -29.68 0.61 -7.27
CA TYR A 55 -29.73 0.66 -5.81
C TYR A 55 -31.12 0.35 -5.22
N PRO A 56 -32.23 0.96 -5.66
CA PRO A 56 -33.56 0.60 -5.15
C PRO A 56 -34.05 -0.76 -5.67
N TRP A 57 -33.59 -1.20 -6.85
CA TRP A 57 -33.96 -2.50 -7.41
C TRP A 57 -33.40 -3.64 -6.56
N GLN A 58 -32.11 -3.60 -6.22
CA GLN A 58 -31.46 -4.71 -5.48
C GLN A 58 -32.08 -4.91 -4.09
N LEU A 59 -32.48 -3.83 -3.39
CA LEU A 59 -33.11 -3.93 -2.06
C LEU A 59 -34.40 -4.75 -2.08
N LYS A 60 -35.13 -4.73 -3.20
CA LYS A 60 -36.42 -5.41 -3.38
C LYS A 60 -36.29 -6.82 -3.95
N ASN A 61 -35.27 -7.07 -4.76
CA ASN A 61 -35.19 -8.27 -5.60
C ASN A 61 -34.13 -9.28 -5.11
N ASN A 62 -33.09 -8.83 -4.41
CA ASN A 62 -32.05 -9.74 -3.95
C ASN A 62 -32.55 -10.63 -2.79
N PRO A 63 -32.31 -11.95 -2.83
CA PRO A 63 -32.96 -12.90 -1.92
C PRO A 63 -32.26 -13.05 -0.56
N LYS A 64 -30.98 -12.68 -0.42
CA LYS A 64 -30.23 -12.85 0.84
C LYS A 64 -30.38 -11.65 1.77
N ASP A 65 -29.88 -11.84 2.99
CA ASP A 65 -29.85 -10.82 4.04
C ASP A 65 -29.15 -9.53 3.62
N THR A 66 -29.52 -8.44 4.29
CA THR A 66 -28.92 -7.13 4.10
C THR A 66 -27.48 -7.11 4.58
N PHE A 67 -26.56 -6.78 3.68
CA PHE A 67 -25.18 -6.43 3.95
C PHE A 67 -25.07 -4.92 4.14
N ILE A 68 -24.50 -4.50 5.27
CA ILE A 68 -24.40 -3.10 5.69
C ILE A 68 -22.93 -2.66 5.67
N LEU A 69 -22.59 -1.78 4.73
CA LEU A 69 -21.34 -1.04 4.76
C LEU A 69 -21.65 0.36 5.28
N HIS A 70 -21.17 0.69 6.48
CA HIS A 70 -21.37 2.03 7.03
C HIS A 70 -20.30 2.97 6.48
N ASP A 71 -20.74 4.06 5.89
CA ASP A 71 -19.87 5.06 5.30
C ASP A 71 -19.34 5.96 6.41
N GLY A 72 -18.02 6.08 6.58
CA GLY A 72 -17.45 7.14 7.41
C GLY A 72 -17.71 8.50 6.76
N PRO A 73 -18.22 9.48 7.51
CA PRO A 73 -18.69 10.72 6.92
C PRO A 73 -17.48 11.61 6.55
N PRO A 74 -17.18 11.85 5.26
CA PRO A 74 -16.23 12.89 4.88
C PRO A 74 -16.64 14.24 5.43
N TYR A 75 -15.64 15.04 5.75
CA TYR A 75 -15.87 16.41 6.18
C TYR A 75 -16.40 17.25 5.02
N ALA A 76 -17.47 18.00 5.24
CA ALA A 76 -18.10 18.87 4.25
C ALA A 76 -17.28 20.17 4.03
N ASN A 77 -15.99 20.03 3.69
CA ASN A 77 -15.07 21.14 3.54
C ASN A 77 -14.19 21.06 2.27
N GLY A 78 -14.73 21.43 1.12
CA GLY A 78 -13.95 21.69 -0.11
C GLY A 78 -13.88 20.51 -1.07
N ASN A 79 -12.99 20.65 -2.07
CA ASN A 79 -12.87 19.70 -3.19
C ASN A 79 -12.41 18.31 -2.73
N VAL A 80 -12.95 17.29 -3.40
CA VAL A 80 -12.51 15.90 -3.29
C VAL A 80 -11.16 15.68 -3.99
N HIS A 81 -10.43 14.65 -3.58
CA HIS A 81 -9.09 14.31 -4.10
C HIS A 81 -8.94 12.79 -4.29
N ALA A 82 -7.81 12.33 -4.83
CA ALA A 82 -7.55 10.91 -5.09
C ALA A 82 -7.81 9.99 -3.88
N GLY A 83 -7.42 10.39 -2.66
CA GLY A 83 -7.77 9.66 -1.43
C GLY A 83 -9.28 9.44 -1.21
N HIS A 84 -10.14 10.39 -1.57
CA HIS A 84 -11.59 10.21 -1.51
C HIS A 84 -12.08 9.22 -2.58
N ALA A 85 -11.49 9.27 -3.79
CA ALA A 85 -11.80 8.33 -4.86
C ALA A 85 -11.43 6.90 -4.48
N LEU A 86 -10.22 6.70 -3.94
CA LEU A 86 -9.78 5.43 -3.37
C LEU A 86 -10.80 4.91 -2.35
N ASN A 87 -11.10 5.70 -1.32
CA ASN A 87 -12.01 5.32 -0.26
C ASN A 87 -13.39 4.88 -0.78
N LYS A 88 -14.05 5.74 -1.58
CA LYS A 88 -15.42 5.50 -2.03
C LYS A 88 -15.52 4.39 -3.08
N ILE A 89 -14.53 4.26 -3.96
CA ILE A 89 -14.54 3.22 -4.98
C ILE A 89 -14.27 1.85 -4.38
N VAL A 90 -13.37 1.71 -3.39
CA VAL A 90 -13.17 0.43 -2.70
C VAL A 90 -14.46 -0.02 -2.00
N LYS A 91 -15.16 0.89 -1.32
CA LYS A 91 -16.50 0.61 -0.73
C LYS A 91 -17.49 0.12 -1.79
N ASP A 92 -17.52 0.77 -2.96
CA ASP A 92 -18.43 0.39 -4.04
C ASP A 92 -18.07 -0.97 -4.67
N ILE A 93 -16.79 -1.31 -4.80
CA ILE A 93 -16.35 -2.64 -5.27
C ILE A 93 -16.86 -3.74 -4.32
N ILE A 94 -16.73 -3.54 -3.01
CA ILE A 94 -17.25 -4.46 -1.98
C ILE A 94 -18.76 -4.63 -2.12
N ASN A 95 -19.48 -3.51 -2.20
CA ASN A 95 -20.93 -3.49 -2.32
C ASN A 95 -21.41 -4.22 -3.58
N ARG A 96 -20.77 -3.97 -4.73
CA ARG A 96 -21.11 -4.63 -6.01
C ARG A 96 -20.84 -6.12 -5.98
N HIS A 97 -19.75 -6.56 -5.37
CA HIS A 97 -19.44 -7.98 -5.18
C HIS A 97 -20.53 -8.68 -4.35
N LYS A 98 -20.87 -8.12 -3.18
CA LYS A 98 -21.94 -8.66 -2.33
C LYS A 98 -23.31 -8.62 -3.00
N LEU A 99 -23.59 -7.59 -3.81
CA LEU A 99 -24.82 -7.49 -4.60
C LEU A 99 -24.93 -8.64 -5.59
N LEU A 100 -23.86 -8.92 -6.33
CA LEU A 100 -23.83 -10.01 -7.32
C LEU A 100 -23.93 -11.38 -6.64
N GLN A 101 -23.43 -11.52 -5.42
CA GLN A 101 -23.63 -12.71 -4.58
C GLN A 101 -25.07 -12.84 -4.04
N GLY A 102 -25.97 -11.90 -4.34
CA GLY A 102 -27.38 -11.93 -4.01
C GLY A 102 -27.77 -11.27 -2.68
N HIS A 103 -26.86 -10.51 -2.04
CA HIS A 103 -27.18 -9.74 -0.83
C HIS A 103 -27.88 -8.43 -1.15
N LYS A 104 -28.81 -8.02 -0.29
CA LYS A 104 -29.31 -6.64 -0.31
C LYS A 104 -28.22 -5.72 0.23
N ILE A 105 -27.90 -4.64 -0.45
CA ILE A 105 -26.85 -3.71 -0.04
C ILE A 105 -27.49 -2.49 0.60
N TYR A 106 -27.16 -2.22 1.87
CA TYR A 106 -27.45 -0.95 2.49
C TYR A 106 -26.16 -0.12 2.57
N TYR A 107 -26.10 0.91 1.73
CA TYR A 107 -24.99 1.86 1.70
C TYR A 107 -25.56 3.27 1.57
N ARG A 108 -25.58 3.97 2.71
CA ARG A 108 -26.08 5.33 2.86
C ARG A 108 -24.90 6.28 3.08
N PRO A 109 -24.53 7.10 2.08
CA PRO A 109 -23.42 8.05 2.24
C PRO A 109 -23.70 9.07 3.34
N GLY A 110 -22.63 9.53 4.00
CA GLY A 110 -22.75 10.53 5.06
C GLY A 110 -21.77 11.70 4.96
N TRP A 111 -22.02 12.74 5.75
CA TRP A 111 -21.15 13.91 5.86
C TRP A 111 -21.04 14.44 7.29
N ASP A 112 -19.83 14.84 7.62
CA ASP A 112 -19.51 15.55 8.85
C ASP A 112 -19.58 17.05 8.56
N CYS A 113 -20.51 17.72 9.23
CA CYS A 113 -21.00 19.04 8.89
C CYS A 113 -20.79 20.05 10.01
N HIS A 114 -20.30 19.64 11.18
CA HIS A 114 -20.03 20.52 12.32
C HIS A 114 -18.54 20.80 12.48
N GLY A 115 -18.19 21.75 13.34
CA GLY A 115 -16.82 22.01 13.78
C GLY A 115 -16.09 23.14 13.05
N LEU A 116 -14.91 23.44 13.59
CA LEU A 116 -14.11 24.62 13.27
C LEU A 116 -13.78 24.79 11.77
N PRO A 117 -13.35 23.77 11.02
CA PRO A 117 -13.03 23.93 9.60
C PRO A 117 -14.17 24.49 8.73
N ILE A 118 -15.44 24.23 9.05
CA ILE A 118 -16.58 24.80 8.32
C ILE A 118 -16.83 26.24 8.78
N GLU A 119 -16.76 26.49 10.09
CA GLU A 119 -16.90 27.83 10.68
C GLU A 119 -15.90 28.81 10.05
N LEU A 120 -14.61 28.46 9.99
CA LEU A 120 -13.57 29.29 9.36
C LEU A 120 -13.82 29.53 7.87
N LYS A 121 -14.20 28.49 7.13
CA LYS A 121 -14.49 28.63 5.69
C LYS A 121 -15.72 29.49 5.40
N ALA A 122 -16.68 29.50 6.31
CA ALA A 122 -17.83 30.38 6.23
C ALA A 122 -17.41 31.84 6.51
N LEU A 123 -16.53 32.06 7.49
CA LEU A 123 -16.04 33.39 7.88
C LEU A 123 -15.07 34.00 6.85
N GLU A 124 -14.20 33.21 6.20
CA GLU A 124 -13.27 33.67 5.15
C GLU A 124 -13.97 34.44 3.99
N GLN A 125 -15.26 34.17 3.77
CA GLN A 125 -16.06 34.81 2.72
C GLN A 125 -16.55 36.22 3.12
N ILE A 126 -16.53 36.55 4.41
CA ILE A 126 -17.10 37.77 5.01
C ILE A 126 -15.96 38.66 5.52
N ARG A 127 -14.96 38.92 4.67
CA ARG A 127 -13.65 39.57 4.96
C ARG A 127 -13.64 40.89 5.78
N GLN A 128 -14.76 41.40 6.25
CA GLN A 128 -14.89 42.56 7.14
C GLN A 128 -15.94 42.23 8.22
N ASN A 129 -15.51 42.19 9.49
CA ASN A 129 -16.34 42.10 10.73
C ASN A 129 -16.59 40.71 11.35
N GLU A 130 -15.58 39.84 11.42
CA GLU A 130 -15.69 38.57 12.19
C GLU A 130 -16.04 38.77 13.68
N SER A 131 -15.60 39.87 14.30
CA SER A 131 -15.80 40.14 15.73
C SER A 131 -17.19 40.67 16.11
N THR A 132 -18.10 40.90 15.15
CA THR A 132 -19.44 41.44 15.42
C THR A 132 -20.58 40.47 15.13
N LEU A 133 -20.29 39.26 14.64
CA LEU A 133 -21.33 38.29 14.31
C LEU A 133 -21.82 37.56 15.56
N SER A 134 -23.15 37.47 15.71
CA SER A 134 -23.78 36.66 16.75
C SER A 134 -23.59 35.15 16.48
N ALA A 135 -23.68 34.33 17.54
CA ALA A 135 -23.60 32.87 17.42
C ALA A 135 -24.64 32.31 16.43
N VAL A 136 -25.84 32.87 16.42
CA VAL A 136 -26.94 32.47 15.50
C VAL A 136 -26.55 32.75 14.04
N GLU A 137 -25.96 33.90 13.74
CA GLU A 137 -25.50 34.23 12.40
C GLU A 137 -24.37 33.31 11.93
N ILE A 138 -23.40 33.04 12.81
CA ILE A 138 -22.29 32.10 12.55
C ILE A 138 -22.84 30.72 12.19
N ARG A 139 -23.78 30.19 12.98
CA ARG A 139 -24.42 28.88 12.72
C ARG A 139 -25.14 28.86 11.37
N LYS A 140 -25.88 29.92 11.03
CA LYS A 140 -26.61 30.03 9.75
C LYS A 140 -25.67 30.01 8.54
N LEU A 141 -24.55 30.72 8.63
CA LEU A 141 -23.52 30.76 7.60
C LEU A 141 -22.81 29.42 7.47
N ALA A 142 -22.41 28.82 8.58
CA ALA A 142 -21.75 27.51 8.63
C ALA A 142 -22.65 26.41 8.05
N LYS A 143 -23.94 26.38 8.41
CA LYS A 143 -24.94 25.46 7.84
C LYS A 143 -25.06 25.60 6.33
N SER A 144 -25.19 26.84 5.84
CA SER A 144 -25.30 27.11 4.40
C SER A 144 -24.05 26.67 3.64
N LYS A 145 -22.88 26.90 4.23
CA LYS A 145 -21.59 26.48 3.67
C LYS A 145 -21.45 24.96 3.66
N ALA A 146 -21.80 24.28 4.73
CA ALA A 146 -21.76 22.82 4.82
C ALA A 146 -22.65 22.18 3.73
N LEU A 147 -23.91 22.61 3.62
CA LEU A 147 -24.85 22.09 2.61
C LEU A 147 -24.35 22.30 1.17
N PHE A 148 -23.76 23.47 0.88
CA PHE A 148 -23.16 23.74 -0.42
C PHE A 148 -22.01 22.77 -0.75
N GLU A 149 -21.12 22.51 0.22
CA GLU A 149 -20.00 21.57 0.03
C GLU A 149 -20.49 20.12 -0.09
N VAL A 150 -21.52 19.72 0.69
CA VAL A 150 -22.18 18.42 0.56
C VAL A 150 -22.68 18.20 -0.86
N ASP A 151 -23.45 19.15 -1.41
CA ASP A 151 -24.01 19.02 -2.77
C ASP A 151 -22.93 18.91 -3.84
N LYS A 152 -21.81 19.62 -3.67
CA LYS A 152 -20.67 19.56 -4.58
C LYS A 152 -19.99 18.19 -4.52
N GLN A 153 -19.61 17.75 -3.31
CA GLN A 153 -18.93 16.47 -3.11
C GLN A 153 -19.82 15.29 -3.53
N LYS A 154 -21.13 15.36 -3.24
CA LYS A 154 -22.14 14.38 -3.67
C LYS A 154 -22.12 14.21 -5.19
N LYS A 155 -22.15 15.31 -5.96
CA LYS A 155 -22.09 15.26 -7.43
C LYS A 155 -20.78 14.62 -7.92
N ASP A 156 -19.66 14.97 -7.30
CA ASP A 156 -18.36 14.40 -7.65
C ASP A 156 -18.33 12.88 -7.38
N PHE A 157 -18.80 12.42 -6.22
CA PHE A 157 -18.87 10.99 -5.89
C PHE A 157 -19.80 10.22 -6.84
N MET A 158 -21.00 10.75 -7.12
CA MET A 158 -21.92 10.15 -8.08
C MET A 158 -21.30 10.04 -9.48
N SER A 159 -20.43 10.99 -9.86
CA SER A 159 -19.75 10.98 -11.16
C SER A 159 -18.79 9.79 -11.35
N TRP A 160 -18.35 9.16 -10.26
CA TRP A 160 -17.45 7.99 -10.28
C TRP A 160 -18.20 6.65 -10.39
N GLY A 161 -19.52 6.68 -10.62
CA GLY A 161 -20.34 5.48 -10.78
C GLY A 161 -20.54 4.70 -9.49
N ILE A 162 -20.56 5.38 -8.34
CA ILE A 162 -20.79 4.75 -7.03
C ILE A 162 -22.29 4.50 -6.82
N MET A 163 -22.65 3.27 -6.48
CA MET A 163 -24.02 2.87 -6.15
C MET A 163 -24.27 3.09 -4.65
N GLY A 164 -25.31 3.86 -4.30
CA GLY A 164 -25.70 4.14 -2.92
C GLY A 164 -26.99 4.95 -2.81
N ASP A 165 -27.47 5.14 -1.58
CA ASP A 165 -28.63 6.00 -1.28
C ASP A 165 -28.25 7.49 -1.31
N TRP A 166 -28.07 8.02 -2.51
CA TRP A 166 -27.73 9.43 -2.68
C TRP A 166 -28.91 10.36 -2.40
N GLU A 167 -30.15 9.87 -2.44
CA GLU A 167 -31.34 10.70 -2.18
C GLU A 167 -31.53 10.98 -0.69
N ASN A 168 -31.17 10.02 0.16
CA ASN A 168 -31.31 10.14 1.61
C ASN A 168 -29.93 10.03 2.30
N PRO A 169 -28.97 10.94 2.08
CA PRO A 169 -27.71 10.90 2.82
C PRO A 169 -27.95 11.15 4.32
N TYR A 170 -27.03 10.74 5.18
CA TYR A 170 -27.06 11.17 6.58
C TYR A 170 -26.11 12.36 6.78
N LEU A 171 -26.56 13.39 7.48
CA LEU A 171 -25.75 14.58 7.76
C LEU A 171 -25.77 14.80 9.27
N THR A 172 -24.59 15.06 9.85
CA THR A 172 -24.47 15.35 11.30
C THR A 172 -25.29 16.56 11.75
N LEU A 173 -25.54 17.53 10.85
CA LEU A 173 -26.39 18.70 11.11
C LEU A 173 -27.90 18.45 11.03
N THR A 174 -28.33 17.22 10.73
CA THR A 174 -29.77 16.91 10.66
C THR A 174 -30.33 16.67 12.05
N LYS A 175 -31.53 17.19 12.30
CA LYS A 175 -32.21 17.09 13.59
C LYS A 175 -32.25 15.67 14.16
N ASP A 176 -32.58 14.66 13.33
CA ASP A 176 -32.60 13.25 13.77
C ASP A 176 -31.22 12.78 14.25
N PHE A 177 -30.14 13.15 13.55
CA PHE A 177 -28.79 12.80 13.94
C PHE A 177 -28.40 13.45 15.27
N GLU A 178 -28.60 14.76 15.40
CA GLU A 178 -28.25 15.51 16.61
C GLU A 178 -29.00 14.97 17.84
N MET A 179 -30.27 14.59 17.69
CA MET A 179 -31.04 14.00 18.80
C MET A 179 -30.49 12.62 19.19
N ARG A 180 -30.13 11.77 18.23
CA ARG A 180 -29.49 10.48 18.52
C ARG A 180 -28.16 10.66 19.25
N GLN A 181 -27.36 11.64 18.84
CA GLN A 181 -26.11 11.99 19.51
C GLN A 181 -26.34 12.43 20.96
N LEU A 182 -27.32 13.30 21.21
CA LEU A 182 -27.68 13.73 22.58
C LEU A 182 -28.19 12.57 23.45
N VAL A 183 -28.90 11.60 22.85
CA VAL A 183 -29.30 10.38 23.57
C VAL A 183 -28.07 9.56 23.97
N VAL A 184 -27.08 9.39 23.10
CA VAL A 184 -25.83 8.71 23.47
C VAL A 184 -25.13 9.44 24.62
N LEU A 185 -25.03 10.77 24.54
CA LEU A 185 -24.45 11.58 25.61
C LEU A 185 -25.19 11.39 26.94
N ARG A 186 -26.53 11.43 26.92
CA ARG A 186 -27.37 11.18 28.11
C ARG A 186 -27.06 9.82 28.74
N GLU A 187 -26.99 8.76 27.94
CA GLU A 187 -26.68 7.42 28.44
C GLU A 187 -25.27 7.31 29.02
N MET A 188 -24.30 8.04 28.45
CA MET A 188 -22.96 8.13 29.01
C MET A 188 -22.94 8.89 30.34
N ILE A 189 -23.70 9.98 30.46
CA ILE A 189 -23.86 10.74 31.71
C ILE A 189 -24.49 9.86 32.79
N LYS A 190 -25.57 9.15 32.45
CA LYS A 190 -26.26 8.22 33.37
C LYS A 190 -25.34 7.15 33.94
N LYS A 191 -24.38 6.67 33.15
CA LYS A 191 -23.38 5.67 33.56
C LYS A 191 -22.17 6.28 34.29
N GLY A 192 -22.13 7.59 34.49
CA GLY A 192 -21.05 8.30 35.17
C GLY A 192 -19.78 8.48 34.31
N TYR A 193 -19.86 8.31 32.99
CA TYR A 193 -18.71 8.48 32.11
C TYR A 193 -18.41 9.94 31.80
N ILE A 194 -19.36 10.85 31.94
CA ILE A 194 -19.17 12.28 31.62
C ILE A 194 -19.03 13.08 32.90
N TYR A 195 -18.00 13.92 32.97
CA TYR A 195 -17.73 14.79 34.11
C TYR A 195 -17.07 16.09 33.65
N ARG A 196 -17.09 17.09 34.53
CA ARG A 196 -16.49 18.40 34.30
C ARG A 196 -15.29 18.56 35.21
N GLN A 197 -14.16 19.01 34.68
CA GLN A 197 -12.93 19.18 35.45
C GLN A 197 -12.17 20.41 35.00
N LEU A 198 -11.57 21.12 35.97
CA LEU A 198 -10.61 22.19 35.72
C LEU A 198 -9.23 21.54 35.51
N LYS A 199 -8.73 21.58 34.27
CA LYS A 199 -7.49 20.90 33.88
C LYS A 199 -6.73 21.70 32.82
N PRO A 200 -5.38 21.70 32.81
CA PRO A 200 -4.60 22.26 31.72
C PRO A 200 -4.93 21.55 30.40
N VAL A 201 -5.34 22.33 29.42
CA VAL A 201 -5.57 21.88 28.05
C VAL A 201 -4.76 22.74 27.10
N TYR A 202 -4.46 22.20 25.91
CA TYR A 202 -3.95 23.02 24.82
C TYR A 202 -5.02 24.05 24.46
N TRP A 203 -4.68 25.32 24.60
CA TRP A 203 -5.55 26.44 24.35
C TRP A 203 -4.93 27.31 23.27
N SER A 204 -5.70 27.60 22.22
CA SER A 204 -5.29 28.54 21.18
C SER A 204 -5.94 29.89 21.44
N PRO A 205 -5.18 30.92 21.87
CA PRO A 205 -5.72 32.27 22.05
C PRO A 205 -6.28 32.86 20.75
N SER A 206 -5.64 32.53 19.63
CA SER A 206 -6.09 32.97 18.30
C SER A 206 -7.45 32.38 17.90
N SER A 207 -7.73 31.16 18.35
CA SER A 207 -8.98 30.46 18.08
C SER A 207 -10.00 30.60 19.22
N LYS A 208 -9.61 31.10 20.39
CA LYS A 208 -10.39 31.11 21.64
C LYS A 208 -11.03 29.77 21.98
N SER A 209 -10.29 28.68 21.79
CA SER A 209 -10.80 27.31 21.99
C SER A 209 -9.71 26.39 22.49
N ALA A 210 -10.13 25.39 23.27
CA ALA A 210 -9.32 24.21 23.51
C ALA A 210 -9.07 23.43 22.20
N LEU A 211 -7.88 22.85 22.08
CA LEU A 211 -7.44 22.01 20.97
C LEU A 211 -7.10 20.61 21.48
N ALA A 212 -7.44 19.59 20.68
CA ALA A 212 -6.90 18.25 20.87
C ALA A 212 -5.45 18.17 20.36
N GLU A 213 -4.68 17.20 20.83
CA GLU A 213 -3.29 16.98 20.38
C GLU A 213 -3.20 16.73 18.85
N ALA A 214 -4.23 16.08 18.27
CA ALA A 214 -4.35 15.88 16.83
C ALA A 214 -4.56 17.19 16.03
N GLU A 215 -4.89 18.29 16.70
CA GLU A 215 -5.10 19.62 16.12
C GLU A 215 -3.87 20.53 16.32
N LEU A 216 -2.73 19.96 16.73
CA LEU A 216 -1.47 20.68 16.87
C LEU A 216 -0.55 20.40 15.67
N GLU A 217 0.18 21.43 15.26
CA GLU A 217 1.33 21.31 14.37
C GLU A 217 2.57 21.80 15.11
N TYR A 218 3.69 21.11 14.94
CA TYR A 218 4.91 21.48 15.65
C TYR A 218 5.87 22.23 14.73
N LYS A 219 6.32 23.41 15.18
CA LYS A 219 7.33 24.20 14.51
C LYS A 219 8.70 23.94 15.17
N GLU A 220 9.65 23.39 14.42
CA GLU A 220 10.96 22.96 14.93
C GLU A 220 11.89 24.13 15.33
N ASN A 221 11.68 25.32 14.76
CA ASN A 221 12.52 26.50 14.98
C ASN A 221 11.77 27.65 15.69
N HIS A 222 10.90 27.33 16.64
CA HIS A 222 10.28 28.34 17.48
C HIS A 222 11.30 28.89 18.47
N VAL A 223 11.33 30.21 18.66
CA VAL A 223 12.26 30.87 19.58
C VAL A 223 11.48 31.32 20.81
N SER A 224 11.85 30.81 21.99
CA SER A 224 11.32 31.21 23.28
C SER A 224 12.40 31.89 24.13
N THR A 225 12.00 32.77 25.03
CA THR A 225 12.92 33.35 26.02
C THR A 225 13.17 32.35 27.14
N SER A 226 14.41 31.92 27.31
CA SER A 226 14.87 31.05 28.38
C SER A 226 15.44 31.86 29.54
N LEU A 227 15.07 31.50 30.77
CA LEU A 227 15.57 32.11 32.00
C LEU A 227 16.14 31.07 32.96
N TYR A 228 17.25 31.41 33.58
CA TYR A 228 17.72 30.83 34.83
C TYR A 228 17.42 31.82 35.96
N VAL A 229 16.62 31.41 36.94
CA VAL A 229 16.13 32.28 38.02
C VAL A 229 16.41 31.59 39.35
N GLN A 230 16.92 32.34 40.32
CA GLN A 230 17.20 31.81 41.65
C GLN A 230 16.04 32.04 42.61
N PHE A 231 15.60 30.98 43.29
CA PHE A 231 14.50 30.98 44.24
C PHE A 231 15.07 30.76 45.65
N PRO A 232 14.96 31.73 46.58
CA PRO A 232 15.45 31.54 47.95
C PRO A 232 14.78 30.33 48.60
N ILE A 233 15.57 29.39 49.15
CA ILE A 233 15.05 28.13 49.71
C ILE A 233 15.65 27.88 51.09
N LYS A 234 14.83 27.37 52.00
CA LYS A 234 15.26 26.91 53.33
C LYS A 234 15.29 25.39 53.33
N VAL A 235 16.49 24.82 53.40
CA VAL A 235 16.71 23.37 53.46
C VAL A 235 17.34 23.01 54.78
N ASP A 236 16.81 21.98 55.45
CA ASP A 236 17.20 21.64 56.82
C ASP A 236 18.68 21.25 56.96
N CYS A 237 19.27 20.65 55.93
CA CYS A 237 20.69 20.28 55.93
C CYS A 237 21.64 21.48 55.74
N TRP A 238 21.14 22.64 55.31
CA TRP A 238 21.94 23.83 55.01
C TRP A 238 21.43 25.09 55.71
N LYS A 239 20.84 24.97 56.92
CA LYS A 239 20.24 26.07 57.69
C LYS A 239 21.16 27.28 57.90
N ASP A 240 22.45 27.05 57.98
CA ASP A 240 23.47 28.08 58.25
C ASP A 240 23.89 28.86 56.99
N LYS A 241 23.35 28.53 55.82
CA LYS A 241 23.69 29.16 54.53
C LYS A 241 22.45 29.79 53.89
N GLN A 242 22.64 30.91 53.22
CA GLN A 242 21.63 31.44 52.31
C GLN A 242 21.73 30.69 50.98
N VAL A 243 20.76 29.79 50.74
CA VAL A 243 20.72 28.88 49.59
C VAL A 243 19.57 29.26 48.66
N HIS A 244 19.77 29.06 47.36
CA HIS A 244 18.73 29.25 46.36
C HIS A 244 18.58 28.00 45.49
N ALA A 245 17.35 27.63 45.15
CA ALA A 245 17.06 26.68 44.08
C ALA A 245 17.25 27.39 42.74
N LEU A 246 18.11 26.88 41.87
CA LEU A 246 18.25 27.42 40.53
C LEU A 246 17.20 26.77 39.63
N ILE A 247 16.32 27.58 39.06
CA ILE A 247 15.20 27.16 38.22
C ILE A 247 15.47 27.56 36.78
N TRP A 248 15.18 26.66 35.85
CA TRP A 248 15.18 26.95 34.42
C TRP A 248 13.76 26.90 33.85
N THR A 249 13.41 27.84 32.97
CA THR A 249 12.13 27.82 32.25
C THR A 249 12.24 28.52 30.89
N THR A 250 11.48 28.03 29.90
CA THR A 250 11.28 28.67 28.59
C THR A 250 9.96 29.44 28.51
N THR A 251 9.16 29.43 29.58
CA THR A 251 7.86 30.10 29.67
C THR A 251 7.80 31.03 30.90
N PRO A 252 8.57 32.15 30.93
CA PRO A 252 8.62 33.03 32.09
C PRO A 252 7.23 33.51 32.55
N TRP A 253 6.31 33.79 31.63
CA TRP A 253 4.93 34.16 31.92
C TRP A 253 4.16 33.17 32.82
N THR A 254 4.63 31.93 32.98
CA THR A 254 4.02 30.94 33.91
C THR A 254 4.54 31.04 35.34
N LEU A 255 5.66 31.74 35.58
CA LEU A 255 6.26 31.88 36.91
C LEU A 255 5.33 32.53 37.93
N PRO A 256 4.53 33.57 37.62
CA PRO A 256 3.55 34.09 38.58
C PRO A 256 2.62 32.99 39.14
N SER A 257 2.24 32.02 38.30
CA SER A 257 1.35 30.90 38.64
C SER A 257 2.06 29.75 39.37
N ASN A 258 3.35 29.88 39.71
CA ASN A 258 4.11 28.84 40.38
C ASN A 258 3.60 28.59 41.81
N ARG A 259 3.46 27.31 42.19
CA ARG A 259 3.00 26.87 43.53
C ARG A 259 3.84 25.77 44.16
N ALA A 260 4.80 25.21 43.43
CA ALA A 260 5.77 24.26 43.97
C ALA A 260 7.07 24.26 43.15
N ILE A 261 8.12 23.66 43.70
CA ILE A 261 9.29 23.21 42.94
C ILE A 261 9.31 21.68 43.02
N CYS A 262 9.38 21.01 41.88
CA CYS A 262 9.51 19.56 41.81
C CYS A 262 10.98 19.14 41.72
N VAL A 263 11.33 18.11 42.50
CA VAL A 263 12.63 17.41 42.46
C VAL A 263 12.41 15.90 42.34
N HIS A 264 13.31 15.19 41.68
CA HIS A 264 13.25 13.74 41.63
C HIS A 264 13.82 13.15 42.93
N PRO A 265 13.08 12.31 43.68
CA PRO A 265 13.52 11.85 45.01
C PRO A 265 14.79 11.00 44.99
N GLU A 266 15.05 10.30 43.88
CA GLU A 266 16.20 9.39 43.75
C GLU A 266 17.44 10.03 43.10
N LEU A 267 17.32 11.23 42.51
CA LEU A 267 18.47 11.92 41.93
C LEU A 267 19.31 12.58 43.03
N ASP A 268 20.61 12.71 42.77
CA ASP A 268 21.52 13.47 43.62
C ASP A 268 21.52 14.96 43.20
N TYR A 269 21.60 15.85 44.18
CA TYR A 269 21.61 17.30 44.01
C TYR A 269 22.84 17.89 44.68
N HIS A 270 23.56 18.74 43.96
CA HIS A 270 24.69 19.48 44.48
C HIS A 270 24.26 20.82 45.06
N LEU A 271 24.86 21.17 46.20
CA LEU A 271 25.00 22.56 46.61
C LEU A 271 26.29 23.09 45.98
N VAL A 272 26.17 24.07 45.09
CA VAL A 272 27.31 24.71 44.43
C VAL A 272 27.46 26.16 44.85
N GLN A 273 28.68 26.66 44.78
CA GLN A 273 29.01 28.08 44.92
C GLN A 273 29.31 28.67 43.54
N SER A 274 28.64 29.78 43.21
CA SER A 274 28.91 30.60 42.02
C SER A 274 30.21 31.39 42.18
N GLN A 275 30.74 31.93 41.07
CA GLN A 275 31.91 32.82 41.13
C GLN A 275 31.64 34.11 41.92
N THR A 276 30.37 34.52 42.01
CA THR A 276 29.92 35.68 42.80
C THR A 276 29.66 35.34 44.27
N GLY A 277 29.91 34.10 44.68
CA GLY A 277 29.76 33.63 46.06
C GLY A 277 28.35 33.20 46.45
N GLN A 278 27.39 33.17 45.52
CA GLN A 278 26.02 32.70 45.77
C GLN A 278 25.95 31.18 45.82
N HIS A 279 25.06 30.64 46.66
CA HIS A 279 24.87 29.20 46.79
C HIS A 279 23.62 28.73 46.05
N TRP A 280 23.78 27.78 45.14
CA TRP A 280 22.72 27.23 44.30
C TRP A 280 22.56 25.73 44.47
N ILE A 281 21.32 25.26 44.44
CA ILE A 281 21.00 23.83 44.33
C ILE A 281 20.78 23.52 42.85
N ILE A 282 21.48 22.50 42.36
CA ILE A 282 21.38 21.99 40.99
C ILE A 282 21.41 20.46 41.02
N GLY A 283 20.84 19.80 40.02
CA GLY A 283 21.04 18.36 39.82
C GLY A 283 22.52 18.03 39.61
N LYS A 284 23.02 16.97 40.23
CA LYS A 284 24.42 16.55 40.14
C LYS A 284 24.90 16.40 38.69
N ASP A 285 24.12 15.70 37.87
CA ASP A 285 24.48 15.42 36.48
C ASP A 285 24.30 16.65 35.56
N ARG A 286 23.79 17.78 36.08
CA ARG A 286 23.67 19.06 35.36
C ARG A 286 24.89 19.96 35.56
N LEU A 287 25.85 19.61 36.41
CA LEU A 287 26.96 20.49 36.77
C LEU A 287 27.75 20.98 35.55
N GLU A 288 28.25 20.07 34.72
CA GLU A 288 29.09 20.40 33.55
C GLU A 288 28.31 21.26 32.54
N ALA A 289 27.09 20.83 32.20
CA ALA A 289 26.22 21.56 31.28
C ALA A 289 25.89 22.97 31.80
N LEU A 290 25.58 23.13 33.09
CA LEU A 290 25.29 24.44 33.67
C LEU A 290 26.52 25.34 33.75
N GLN A 291 27.73 24.79 33.91
CA GLN A 291 28.95 25.61 33.86
C GLN A 291 29.16 26.22 32.47
N GLU A 292 28.87 25.47 31.41
CA GLU A 292 28.92 25.96 30.03
C GLU A 292 27.75 26.91 29.74
N GLU A 293 26.53 26.51 30.07
CA GLU A 293 25.31 27.30 29.85
C GLU A 293 25.32 28.62 30.63
N LEU A 294 25.94 28.70 31.82
CA LEU A 294 26.02 29.93 32.60
C LEU A 294 27.33 30.72 32.38
N ASP A 295 28.25 30.19 31.58
CA ASP A 295 29.59 30.76 31.34
C ASP A 295 30.33 31.08 32.66
N GLN A 296 30.23 30.18 33.64
CA GLN A 296 30.89 30.35 34.94
C GLN A 296 31.27 29.01 35.58
N ARG A 297 32.36 29.01 36.35
CA ARG A 297 32.73 27.85 37.15
C ARG A 297 31.86 27.75 38.41
N LEU A 298 31.39 26.53 38.70
CA LEU A 298 30.58 26.21 39.87
C LEU A 298 31.39 25.29 40.78
N THR A 299 31.60 25.69 42.04
CA THR A 299 32.34 24.87 43.01
C THR A 299 31.38 24.06 43.86
N VAL A 300 31.48 22.72 43.81
CA VAL A 300 30.64 21.84 44.63
C VAL A 300 31.04 21.94 46.10
N LEU A 301 30.08 22.26 46.96
CA LEU A 301 30.25 22.35 48.41
C LEU A 301 29.71 21.12 49.14
N ASP A 302 28.60 20.56 48.67
CA ASP A 302 27.93 19.43 49.30
C ASP A 302 27.01 18.69 48.31
N THR A 303 26.57 17.48 48.65
CA THR A 303 25.65 16.66 47.85
C THR A 303 24.60 15.99 48.72
N VAL A 304 23.32 16.09 48.33
CA VAL A 304 22.20 15.42 49.00
C VAL A 304 21.33 14.70 47.98
N LYS A 305 20.60 13.66 48.42
CA LYS A 305 19.53 13.08 47.60
C LYS A 305 18.33 14.02 47.51
N GLY A 306 17.61 13.98 46.39
CA GLY A 306 16.39 14.76 46.20
C GLY A 306 15.34 14.50 47.27
N SER A 307 15.28 13.28 47.81
CA SER A 307 14.42 12.93 48.96
C SER A 307 14.67 13.78 50.20
N ALA A 308 15.87 14.34 50.38
CA ALA A 308 16.19 15.26 51.47
C ALA A 308 15.70 16.70 51.22
N LEU A 309 15.40 17.06 49.97
CA LEU A 309 14.86 18.36 49.60
C LEU A 309 13.32 18.41 49.70
N VAL A 310 12.66 17.26 49.48
CA VAL A 310 11.20 17.13 49.55
C VAL A 310 10.69 17.55 50.93
N GLY A 311 9.65 18.40 50.95
CA GLY A 311 9.07 18.96 52.17
C GLY A 311 9.73 20.27 52.65
N SER A 312 10.84 20.69 52.02
CA SER A 312 11.42 22.03 52.25
C SER A 312 10.49 23.13 51.72
N SER A 313 10.66 24.35 52.21
CA SER A 313 9.92 25.52 51.71
C SER A 313 10.84 26.52 51.00
N TYR A 314 10.34 27.12 49.92
CA TYR A 314 11.02 28.20 49.21
C TYR A 314 10.16 29.46 49.18
N GLN A 315 10.83 30.61 49.01
CA GLN A 315 10.18 31.89 48.80
C GLN A 315 10.02 32.17 47.31
N HIS A 316 8.79 32.45 46.88
CA HIS A 316 8.51 32.83 45.51
C HIS A 316 9.11 34.21 45.17
N PRO A 317 9.87 34.37 44.07
CA PRO A 317 10.59 35.61 43.80
C PRO A 317 9.70 36.82 43.49
N ILE A 318 8.49 36.61 42.95
CA ILE A 318 7.52 37.68 42.64
C ILE A 318 6.59 37.97 43.84
N SER A 319 5.70 37.02 44.19
CA SER A 319 4.72 37.18 45.28
C SER A 319 5.31 37.24 46.69
N LYS A 320 6.57 36.80 46.89
CA LYS A 320 7.24 36.67 48.20
C LYS A 320 6.57 35.68 49.18
N GLU A 321 5.55 34.95 48.74
CA GLU A 321 4.90 33.87 49.49
C GLU A 321 5.80 32.63 49.63
N GLN A 322 5.47 31.73 50.56
CA GLN A 322 6.19 30.47 50.79
C GLN A 322 5.43 29.30 50.16
N TYR A 323 6.15 28.45 49.41
CA TYR A 323 5.60 27.28 48.74
C TYR A 323 6.47 26.03 48.97
N PRO A 324 5.91 24.82 48.84
CA PRO A 324 6.61 23.58 49.13
C PRO A 324 7.47 23.06 47.97
N VAL A 325 8.51 22.31 48.31
CA VAL A 325 9.23 21.42 47.38
C VAL A 325 8.59 20.04 47.38
N LEU A 326 8.19 19.56 46.20
CA LEU A 326 7.45 18.30 46.01
C LEU A 326 8.31 17.24 45.29
N ALA A 327 7.98 15.97 45.51
CA ALA A 327 8.57 14.87 44.76
C ALA A 327 7.88 14.72 43.40
N GLY A 328 8.63 14.86 42.31
CA GLY A 328 8.15 14.74 40.94
C GLY A 328 8.96 13.71 40.15
N LYS A 329 8.34 12.59 39.75
CA LYS A 329 9.00 11.56 38.92
C LYS A 329 9.22 12.00 37.46
N HIS A 330 8.53 13.04 37.02
CA HIS A 330 8.70 13.63 35.69
C HIS A 330 10.00 14.45 35.57
N VAL A 331 10.65 14.79 36.70
CA VAL A 331 11.89 15.56 36.71
C VAL A 331 13.05 14.66 36.31
N THR A 332 13.81 15.08 35.31
CA THR A 332 15.00 14.35 34.82
C THR A 332 16.26 15.22 34.94
N ALA A 333 17.43 14.62 34.74
CA ALA A 333 18.71 15.32 34.69
C ALA A 333 19.17 15.63 33.24
N GLU A 334 18.27 15.55 32.25
CA GLU A 334 18.62 15.73 30.84
C GLU A 334 18.66 17.19 30.39
N SER A 335 17.88 18.07 31.02
CA SER A 335 17.79 19.49 30.64
C SER A 335 17.52 20.41 31.84
N GLY A 336 17.83 21.70 31.66
CA GLY A 336 17.67 22.71 32.69
C GLY A 336 18.54 22.46 33.92
N THR A 337 17.95 22.56 35.11
CA THR A 337 18.68 22.46 36.39
C THR A 337 18.36 21.19 37.18
N ALA A 338 17.47 20.32 36.67
CA ALA A 338 16.81 19.24 37.42
C ALA A 338 15.98 19.70 38.64
N LEU A 339 15.67 21.00 38.74
CA LEU A 339 14.64 21.56 39.61
C LEU A 339 13.61 22.25 38.73
N VAL A 340 12.38 21.74 38.74
CA VAL A 340 11.32 22.20 37.84
C VAL A 340 10.35 23.09 38.62
N HIS A 341 10.17 24.34 38.18
CA HIS A 341 9.07 25.14 38.74
C HIS A 341 7.75 24.56 38.27
N THR A 342 6.79 24.47 39.18
CA THR A 342 5.51 23.81 38.93
C THR A 342 4.40 24.84 39.00
N ALA A 343 3.69 25.03 37.89
CA ALA A 343 2.54 25.90 37.74
C ALA A 343 1.32 25.05 37.31
N PRO A 344 0.45 24.64 38.26
CA PRO A 344 -0.57 23.61 38.01
C PRO A 344 -1.61 23.97 36.95
N GLY A 345 -1.71 25.24 36.58
CA GLY A 345 -2.57 25.71 35.49
C GLY A 345 -1.99 25.57 34.09
N HIS A 346 -0.70 25.26 33.96
CA HIS A 346 0.06 25.50 32.73
C HIS A 346 0.96 24.33 32.31
N GLY A 347 0.91 23.20 33.02
CA GLY A 347 1.59 21.95 32.68
C GLY A 347 0.75 20.75 33.10
N LEU A 348 0.77 19.66 32.33
CA LEU A 348 0.00 18.46 32.65
C LEU A 348 0.63 17.69 33.81
N GLU A 349 1.94 17.49 33.75
CA GLU A 349 2.74 16.88 34.82
C GLU A 349 2.70 17.74 36.09
N ASP A 350 2.69 19.06 35.93
CA ASP A 350 2.53 20.01 37.02
C ASP A 350 1.19 19.84 37.73
N TYR A 351 0.12 19.75 36.94
CA TYR A 351 -1.22 19.50 37.42
C TYR A 351 -1.32 18.19 38.19
N GLU A 352 -0.78 17.09 37.65
CA GLU A 352 -0.85 15.77 38.29
C GLU A 352 -0.14 15.76 39.66
N VAL A 353 1.06 16.34 39.75
CA VAL A 353 1.81 16.38 41.02
C VAL A 353 1.16 17.32 42.02
N CYS A 354 0.70 18.50 41.59
CA CYS A 354 0.00 19.43 42.47
C CYS A 354 -1.32 18.85 42.99
N LEU A 355 -2.11 18.22 42.13
CA LEU A 355 -3.39 17.61 42.50
C LEU A 355 -3.18 16.49 43.54
N ALA A 356 -2.16 15.64 43.35
CA ALA A 356 -1.79 14.60 44.32
C ALA A 356 -1.39 15.17 45.70
N ASN A 357 -1.01 16.44 45.76
CA ASN A 357 -0.65 17.18 46.98
C ASN A 357 -1.71 18.22 47.39
N ASN A 358 -2.95 18.09 46.92
CA ASN A 358 -4.09 18.98 47.23
C ASN A 358 -3.91 20.45 46.82
N ILE A 359 -3.05 20.74 45.84
CA ILE A 359 -2.89 22.08 45.26
C ILE A 359 -3.78 22.16 44.02
N GLN A 360 -4.83 22.99 44.08
CA GLN A 360 -5.78 23.16 42.98
C GLN A 360 -5.16 23.92 41.80
N PRO A 361 -5.47 23.55 40.55
CA PRO A 361 -5.05 24.33 39.39
C PRO A 361 -5.83 25.65 39.29
N PHE A 362 -5.18 26.67 38.74
CA PHE A 362 -5.79 27.95 38.38
C PHE A 362 -5.01 28.54 37.21
N SER A 363 -5.62 29.49 36.50
CA SER A 363 -4.91 30.26 35.48
C SER A 363 -5.27 31.73 35.61
N TRP A 364 -4.25 32.59 35.67
CA TRP A 364 -4.43 34.04 35.63
C TRP A 364 -4.40 34.60 34.21
N VAL A 365 -4.53 33.73 33.21
CA VAL A 365 -4.63 34.11 31.81
C VAL A 365 -6.05 33.80 31.34
N ASP A 366 -6.66 34.72 30.60
CA ASP A 366 -8.01 34.61 30.05
C ASP A 366 -8.05 33.82 28.73
N GLU A 367 -9.22 33.79 28.10
CA GLU A 367 -9.44 33.13 26.81
C GLU A 367 -8.69 33.77 25.63
N GLU A 368 -8.34 35.06 25.74
CA GLU A 368 -7.58 35.80 24.72
C GLU A 368 -6.06 35.66 24.92
N GLY A 369 -5.64 34.91 25.94
CA GLY A 369 -4.23 34.76 26.29
C GLY A 369 -3.66 35.98 27.02
N LYS A 370 -4.51 36.84 27.59
CA LYS A 370 -4.10 38.01 28.38
C LYS A 370 -4.22 37.75 29.87
N PHE A 371 -3.38 38.40 30.67
CA PHE A 371 -3.49 38.28 32.11
C PHE A 371 -4.78 38.94 32.64
N THR A 372 -5.44 38.28 33.59
CA THR A 372 -6.64 38.77 34.26
C THR A 372 -6.29 39.73 35.41
N SER A 373 -7.29 40.41 35.95
CA SER A 373 -7.12 41.31 37.11
C SER A 373 -6.52 40.62 38.34
N GLU A 374 -6.77 39.31 38.51
CA GLU A 374 -6.27 38.49 39.62
C GLU A 374 -4.75 38.28 39.57
N ALA A 375 -4.09 38.45 38.40
CA ALA A 375 -2.63 38.45 38.31
C ALA A 375 -2.00 39.67 38.98
N GLY A 376 -2.78 40.73 39.18
CA GLY A 376 -2.38 42.03 39.71
C GLY A 376 -2.34 43.13 38.65
N PRO A 377 -2.44 44.42 39.06
CA PRO A 377 -2.60 45.55 38.15
C PRO A 377 -1.48 45.71 37.12
N GLN A 378 -0.27 45.27 37.45
CA GLN A 378 0.88 45.33 36.56
C GLN A 378 0.81 44.33 35.39
N PHE A 379 -0.01 43.29 35.50
CA PHE A 379 -0.19 42.26 34.47
C PHE A 379 -1.49 42.41 33.69
N GLU A 380 -2.55 42.93 34.32
CA GLU A 380 -3.89 43.00 33.75
C GLU A 380 -3.91 43.52 32.29
N GLY A 381 -4.54 42.73 31.41
CA GLY A 381 -4.72 43.04 29.99
C GLY A 381 -3.49 42.79 29.09
N LYS A 382 -2.33 42.44 29.65
CA LYS A 382 -1.11 42.15 28.88
C LYS A 382 -1.11 40.75 28.31
N PHE A 383 -0.69 40.57 27.05
CA PHE A 383 -0.67 39.25 26.42
C PHE A 383 0.50 38.41 26.96
N ALA A 384 0.20 37.17 27.37
CA ALA A 384 1.12 36.34 28.14
C ALA A 384 2.45 36.07 27.42
N PHE A 385 2.44 35.83 26.11
CA PHE A 385 3.65 35.54 25.34
C PHE A 385 4.49 36.77 24.97
N ARG A 386 4.01 37.99 25.23
CA ARG A 386 4.72 39.24 24.88
C ARG A 386 4.83 40.17 26.08
N GLU A 387 3.94 41.15 26.21
CA GLU A 387 4.02 42.21 27.22
C GLU A 387 3.97 41.63 28.64
N GLY A 388 3.21 40.54 28.83
CA GLY A 388 3.16 39.81 30.09
C GLY A 388 4.49 39.13 30.43
N ASN A 389 5.11 38.48 29.43
CA ASN A 389 6.41 37.82 29.58
C ASN A 389 7.52 38.84 29.94
N GLU A 390 7.52 40.00 29.29
CA GLU A 390 8.43 41.12 29.57
C GLU A 390 8.24 41.64 30.99
N THR A 391 6.98 41.82 31.42
CA THR A 391 6.66 42.26 32.79
C THR A 391 7.16 41.28 33.84
N VAL A 392 7.05 39.96 33.58
CA VAL A 392 7.61 38.96 34.50
C VAL A 392 9.14 39.10 34.60
N ILE A 393 9.82 39.30 33.48
CA ILE A 393 11.28 39.47 33.44
C ILE A 393 11.69 40.70 34.24
N GLU A 394 10.99 41.83 34.09
CA GLU A 394 11.25 43.07 34.83
C GLU A 394 11.11 42.88 36.35
N LEU A 395 10.05 42.18 36.80
CA LEU A 395 9.84 41.90 38.23
C LEU A 395 10.87 40.93 38.82
N LEU A 396 11.49 40.11 37.96
CA LEU A 396 12.48 39.11 38.34
C LEU A 396 13.92 39.60 38.19
N ASP A 397 14.18 40.80 37.69
CA ASP A 397 15.51 41.26 37.25
C ASP A 397 16.63 40.96 38.27
N ALA A 398 16.39 41.25 39.55
CA ALA A 398 17.35 40.98 40.63
C ALA A 398 17.57 39.48 40.96
N SER A 399 16.68 38.59 40.52
CA SER A 399 16.70 37.14 40.71
C SER A 399 17.12 36.37 39.46
N ILE A 400 17.28 37.04 38.32
CA ILE A 400 17.71 36.41 37.06
C ILE A 400 19.23 36.17 37.13
N VAL A 401 19.63 34.93 36.87
CA VAL A 401 21.04 34.54 36.73
C VAL A 401 21.48 34.64 35.27
N LYS A 402 20.64 34.18 34.34
CA LYS A 402 20.90 34.29 32.90
C LYS A 402 19.59 34.37 32.11
N LYS A 403 19.59 35.20 31.07
CA LYS A 403 18.53 35.31 30.05
C LYS A 403 19.13 35.03 28.67
N SER A 404 18.48 34.18 27.88
CA SER A 404 18.92 33.86 26.52
C SER A 404 17.74 33.45 25.63
N ASP A 405 17.95 33.50 24.33
CA ASP A 405 17.01 32.92 23.36
C ASP A 405 17.23 31.41 23.26
N TYR A 406 16.14 30.66 23.19
CA TYR A 406 16.15 29.21 23.09
C TYR A 406 15.29 28.76 21.91
N THR A 407 15.93 28.09 20.94
CA THR A 407 15.25 27.57 19.74
C THR A 407 14.86 26.12 19.96
N HIS A 408 13.58 25.80 19.83
CA HIS A 408 13.06 24.47 20.07
C HIS A 408 11.77 24.18 19.31
N LYS A 409 11.34 22.94 19.40
CA LYS A 409 10.08 22.46 18.85
C LYS A 409 8.92 22.91 19.73
N TYR A 410 7.98 23.68 19.17
CA TYR A 410 6.83 24.20 19.93
C TYR A 410 5.49 23.93 19.22
N PRO A 411 4.40 23.65 19.95
CA PRO A 411 3.08 23.42 19.38
C PRO A 411 2.41 24.73 18.90
N TYR A 412 1.85 24.64 17.71
CA TYR A 412 1.10 25.70 17.04
C TYR A 412 -0.29 25.18 16.68
N ASP A 413 -1.25 26.08 16.62
CA ASP A 413 -2.59 25.81 16.10
C ASP A 413 -2.45 25.48 14.61
N TRP A 414 -2.85 24.26 14.24
CA TRP A 414 -2.72 23.76 12.87
C TRP A 414 -3.47 24.59 11.82
N ARG A 415 -4.42 25.45 12.24
CA ARG A 415 -5.19 26.33 11.35
C ARG A 415 -4.63 27.74 11.34
N THR A 416 -4.57 28.39 12.49
CA THR A 416 -4.14 29.80 12.55
C THR A 416 -2.64 29.97 12.38
N LYS A 417 -1.87 28.87 12.54
CA LYS A 417 -0.41 28.85 12.55
C LYS A 417 0.17 29.82 13.59
N GLN A 418 -0.53 29.98 14.72
CA GLN A 418 -0.08 30.75 15.88
C GLN A 418 0.28 29.82 17.06
N PRO A 419 1.17 30.25 17.99
CA PRO A 419 1.56 29.44 19.14
C PRO A 419 0.39 29.12 20.08
N VAL A 420 0.41 27.91 20.64
CA VAL A 420 -0.60 27.40 21.61
C VAL A 420 -0.04 27.48 23.03
N MET A 421 -0.89 27.72 24.03
CA MET A 421 -0.51 27.67 25.45
C MET A 421 -1.20 26.51 26.16
N LEU A 422 -0.60 26.02 27.24
CA LEU A 422 -1.31 25.18 28.20
C LEU A 422 -1.98 26.08 29.23
N ARG A 423 -3.30 25.91 29.39
CA ARG A 423 -4.13 26.73 30.28
C ARG A 423 -5.19 25.87 30.95
N ALA A 424 -5.32 26.00 32.27
CA ALA A 424 -6.40 25.37 33.01
C ALA A 424 -7.74 25.99 32.65
N THR A 425 -8.64 25.17 32.12
CA THR A 425 -10.01 25.56 31.80
C THR A 425 -10.97 24.48 32.26
N ALA A 426 -12.17 24.87 32.69
CA ALA A 426 -13.21 23.92 33.07
C ALA A 426 -13.80 23.32 31.79
N GLN A 427 -13.50 22.06 31.51
CA GLN A 427 -13.93 21.35 30.30
C GLN A 427 -14.72 20.09 30.66
N TRP A 428 -15.50 19.61 29.69
CA TRP A 428 -16.22 18.34 29.78
C TRP A 428 -15.37 17.21 29.22
N PHE A 429 -15.25 16.14 30.00
CA PHE A 429 -14.47 14.97 29.66
C PHE A 429 -15.37 13.72 29.69
N ALA A 430 -15.07 12.79 28.78
CA ALA A 430 -15.53 11.41 28.89
C ALA A 430 -14.40 10.55 29.48
N ASN A 431 -14.69 9.88 30.60
CA ASN A 431 -13.84 8.86 31.20
C ASN A 431 -13.95 7.62 30.33
N VAL A 432 -12.92 7.39 29.52
CA VAL A 432 -12.85 6.24 28.62
C VAL A 432 -12.02 5.11 29.20
N GLU A 433 -11.27 5.33 30.29
CA GLU A 433 -10.46 4.32 30.99
C GLU A 433 -11.29 3.07 31.35
N ASP A 434 -12.50 3.28 31.87
CA ASP A 434 -13.45 2.21 32.21
C ASP A 434 -13.98 1.44 30.99
N LEU A 435 -13.91 2.06 29.80
CA LEU A 435 -14.35 1.48 28.53
C LEU A 435 -13.23 0.76 27.80
N GLN A 436 -11.96 1.13 28.03
CA GLN A 436 -10.80 0.62 27.28
C GLN A 436 -10.71 -0.91 27.29
N LYS A 437 -10.82 -1.52 28.48
CA LYS A 437 -10.70 -2.98 28.63
C LYS A 437 -11.80 -3.72 27.86
N LYS A 438 -13.03 -3.21 27.91
CA LYS A 438 -14.16 -3.77 27.18
C LYS A 438 -13.99 -3.58 25.67
N ALA A 439 -13.59 -2.38 25.25
CA ALA A 439 -13.33 -2.07 23.85
C ALA A 439 -12.26 -2.99 23.25
N VAL A 440 -11.10 -3.14 23.91
CA VAL A 440 -10.02 -4.04 23.47
C VAL A 440 -10.46 -5.50 23.47
N SER A 441 -11.27 -5.93 24.44
CA SER A 441 -11.84 -7.29 24.42
C SER A 441 -12.74 -7.53 23.21
N GLU A 442 -13.62 -6.58 22.88
CA GLU A 442 -14.51 -6.69 21.73
C GLU A 442 -13.76 -6.61 20.39
N LEU A 443 -12.63 -5.89 20.31
CA LEU A 443 -11.78 -5.87 19.11
C LEU A 443 -11.27 -7.26 18.71
N LYS A 444 -11.17 -8.22 19.63
CA LYS A 444 -10.81 -9.62 19.32
C LYS A 444 -11.84 -10.33 18.44
N HIS A 445 -13.07 -9.84 18.42
CA HIS A 445 -14.17 -10.35 17.61
C HIS A 445 -14.32 -9.61 16.27
N VAL A 446 -13.52 -8.57 16.04
CA VAL A 446 -13.52 -7.78 14.81
C VAL A 446 -12.47 -8.32 13.84
N GLN A 447 -12.88 -8.60 12.60
CA GLN A 447 -11.95 -8.94 11.54
C GLN A 447 -11.24 -7.67 11.04
N MET A 448 -9.92 -7.59 11.23
CA MET A 448 -9.11 -6.45 10.81
C MET A 448 -8.38 -6.74 9.49
N ILE A 449 -8.45 -5.79 8.54
CA ILE A 449 -7.76 -5.86 7.25
C ILE A 449 -6.95 -4.57 7.05
N PRO A 450 -5.60 -4.62 7.05
CA PRO A 450 -4.76 -5.80 7.33
C PRO A 450 -4.81 -6.22 8.81
N LYS A 451 -4.48 -7.49 9.09
CA LYS A 451 -4.50 -8.04 10.47
C LYS A 451 -3.61 -7.27 11.45
N SER A 452 -2.52 -6.65 10.97
CA SER A 452 -1.60 -5.86 11.79
C SER A 452 -2.22 -4.58 12.34
N SER A 453 -3.28 -4.06 11.74
CA SER A 453 -3.96 -2.82 12.16
C SER A 453 -4.59 -2.91 13.55
N VAL A 454 -4.90 -4.12 14.04
CA VAL A 454 -5.49 -4.33 15.37
C VAL A 454 -4.63 -3.71 16.47
N ARG A 455 -3.31 -3.93 16.43
CA ARG A 455 -2.37 -3.44 17.44
C ARG A 455 -2.37 -1.92 17.53
N ARG A 456 -2.54 -1.24 16.38
CA ARG A 456 -2.58 0.21 16.30
C ARG A 456 -3.84 0.77 16.97
N LEU A 457 -5.01 0.18 16.70
CA LEU A 457 -6.27 0.61 17.33
C LEU A 457 -6.29 0.27 18.82
N GLU A 458 -5.78 -0.91 19.21
CA GLU A 458 -5.64 -1.32 20.62
C GLU A 458 -4.74 -0.34 21.39
N GLN A 459 -3.56 -0.02 20.85
CA GLN A 459 -2.62 0.90 21.50
C GLN A 459 -3.23 2.30 21.69
N PHE A 460 -3.89 2.86 20.66
CA PHE A 460 -4.54 4.16 20.79
C PHE A 460 -5.72 4.14 21.76
N THR A 461 -6.43 3.01 21.85
CA THR A 461 -7.54 2.85 22.80
C THR A 461 -7.02 2.79 24.23
N LEU A 462 -5.94 2.05 24.49
CA LEU A 462 -5.32 1.93 25.82
C LEU A 462 -4.59 3.21 26.27
N SER A 463 -4.02 3.99 25.35
CA SER A 463 -3.27 5.20 25.71
C SER A 463 -4.16 6.38 26.13
N ARG A 464 -5.44 6.38 25.72
CA ARG A 464 -6.35 7.51 25.93
C ARG A 464 -7.19 7.30 27.17
N LYS A 465 -6.84 7.91 28.31
CA LYS A 465 -7.60 7.79 29.57
C LYS A 465 -8.86 8.66 29.60
N GLU A 466 -8.73 9.88 29.11
CA GLU A 466 -9.80 10.88 29.10
C GLU A 466 -9.97 11.44 27.69
N TRP A 467 -11.20 11.77 27.33
CA TRP A 467 -11.53 12.45 26.09
C TRP A 467 -12.19 13.79 26.38
N CYS A 468 -11.51 14.90 26.12
CA CYS A 468 -12.12 16.24 26.14
C CYS A 468 -13.16 16.39 25.03
N ILE A 469 -14.44 16.38 25.40
CA ILE A 469 -15.57 16.42 24.47
C ILE A 469 -16.14 17.82 24.27
N SER A 470 -15.76 18.83 25.07
CA SER A 470 -16.22 20.22 24.90
C SER A 470 -15.35 21.04 23.97
N ARG A 471 -15.97 21.97 23.25
CA ARG A 471 -15.35 23.00 22.42
C ARG A 471 -16.07 24.33 22.62
N GLN A 472 -15.32 25.43 22.67
CA GLN A 472 -15.86 26.79 22.86
C GLN A 472 -16.24 27.40 21.51
N ARG A 473 -17.21 26.78 20.82
CA ARG A 473 -17.61 27.12 19.45
C ARG A 473 -19.11 27.21 19.31
N SER A 474 -19.56 28.01 18.34
CA SER A 474 -20.99 28.17 18.06
C SER A 474 -21.51 27.09 17.10
N TRP A 475 -20.68 26.57 16.20
CA TRP A 475 -21.08 25.57 15.20
C TRP A 475 -20.79 24.12 15.62
N GLY A 476 -21.78 23.51 16.26
CA GLY A 476 -21.81 22.10 16.66
C GLY A 476 -23.05 21.77 17.49
N VAL A 477 -23.16 20.52 17.93
CA VAL A 477 -24.23 20.07 18.83
C VAL A 477 -23.91 20.55 20.26
N PRO A 478 -24.84 21.22 20.97
CA PRO A 478 -24.56 21.76 22.30
C PRO A 478 -24.38 20.65 23.34
N ILE A 479 -23.52 20.88 24.33
CA ILE A 479 -23.53 20.10 25.57
C ILE A 479 -24.69 20.63 26.44
N PRO A 480 -25.71 19.81 26.76
CA PRO A 480 -26.94 20.27 27.41
C PRO A 480 -26.74 20.47 28.93
N ALA A 481 -25.82 21.37 29.30
CA ALA A 481 -25.49 21.70 30.68
C ALA A 481 -26.07 23.06 31.08
N LEU A 482 -26.72 23.09 32.24
CA LEU A 482 -27.15 24.31 32.92
C LEU A 482 -26.22 24.58 34.12
N TYR A 483 -26.04 25.84 34.51
CA TYR A 483 -25.16 26.25 35.60
C TYR A 483 -25.93 27.10 36.61
N ASP A 484 -25.74 26.85 37.90
CA ASP A 484 -26.23 27.75 38.95
C ASP A 484 -25.35 29.01 39.08
N GLN A 485 -25.72 29.91 40.00
CA GLN A 485 -25.00 31.17 40.22
C GLN A 485 -23.58 30.97 40.73
N GLU A 486 -23.32 29.82 41.37
CA GLU A 486 -22.01 29.40 41.86
C GLU A 486 -21.17 28.69 40.76
N GLY A 487 -21.74 28.48 39.57
CA GLY A 487 -21.06 27.85 38.43
C GLY A 487 -21.06 26.32 38.44
N ASN A 488 -21.82 25.68 39.34
CA ASN A 488 -21.99 24.24 39.38
C ASN A 488 -22.91 23.77 38.26
N ALA A 489 -22.52 22.70 37.58
CA ALA A 489 -23.28 22.16 36.46
C ALA A 489 -24.46 21.29 36.94
N LEU A 490 -25.68 21.59 36.50
CA LEU A 490 -26.85 20.73 36.60
C LEU A 490 -26.92 19.84 35.35
N LEU A 491 -26.48 18.59 35.51
CA LEU A 491 -26.44 17.59 34.44
C LEU A 491 -27.01 16.25 34.94
N THR A 492 -28.33 16.22 35.20
CA THR A 492 -29.06 15.04 35.67
C THR A 492 -29.85 14.38 34.54
N GLU A 493 -30.28 13.12 34.73
CA GLU A 493 -31.14 12.45 33.76
C GLU A 493 -32.41 13.27 33.46
N THR A 494 -33.04 13.86 34.49
CA THR A 494 -34.23 14.69 34.30
C THR A 494 -33.94 15.99 33.55
N SER A 495 -32.87 16.71 33.90
CA SER A 495 -32.54 17.98 33.23
C SER A 495 -32.24 17.75 31.75
N ILE A 496 -31.45 16.73 31.43
CA ILE A 496 -31.08 16.39 30.04
C ILE A 496 -32.30 15.91 29.26
N ASN A 497 -33.15 15.05 29.84
CA ASN A 497 -34.36 14.58 29.15
C ASN A 497 -35.29 15.73 28.76
N HIS A 498 -35.47 16.69 29.66
CA HIS A 498 -36.26 17.90 29.37
C HIS A 498 -35.61 18.73 28.26
N ILE A 499 -34.29 18.96 28.32
CA ILE A 499 -33.57 19.69 27.27
C ILE A 499 -33.69 18.99 25.92
N ILE A 500 -33.46 17.67 25.86
CA ILE A 500 -33.60 16.88 24.63
C ILE A 500 -35.03 16.98 24.09
N GLN A 501 -36.05 16.94 24.94
CA GLN A 501 -37.44 17.12 24.51
C GLN A 501 -37.64 18.49 23.85
N VAL A 502 -37.18 19.57 24.49
CA VAL A 502 -37.27 20.93 23.94
C VAL A 502 -36.53 21.03 22.60
N LEU A 503 -35.32 20.49 22.48
CA LEU A 503 -34.54 20.50 21.24
C LEU A 503 -35.14 19.57 20.17
N THR A 504 -35.83 18.50 20.58
CA THR A 504 -36.59 17.63 19.66
C THR A 504 -37.83 18.34 19.12
N GLU A 505 -38.41 19.27 19.85
CA GLU A 505 -39.54 20.08 19.36
C GLU A 505 -39.02 21.23 18.48
N LYS A 506 -38.12 22.06 19.02
CA LYS A 506 -37.68 23.34 18.42
C LYS A 506 -36.46 23.24 17.48
N GLY A 507 -35.66 22.18 17.58
CA GLY A 507 -34.35 22.05 16.90
C GLY A 507 -33.17 22.51 17.76
N THR A 508 -31.94 22.14 17.40
CA THR A 508 -30.71 22.49 18.15
C THR A 508 -30.38 23.98 18.11
N ASP A 509 -30.75 24.68 17.03
CA ASP A 509 -30.57 26.13 16.89
C ASP A 509 -31.30 26.91 18.02
N ALA A 510 -32.38 26.36 18.58
CA ALA A 510 -33.10 26.95 19.71
C ALA A 510 -32.21 27.17 20.95
N TRP A 511 -31.15 26.37 21.10
CA TRP A 511 -30.18 26.55 22.20
C TRP A 511 -29.45 27.91 22.14
N TRP A 512 -29.35 28.53 20.96
CA TRP A 512 -28.78 29.88 20.79
C TRP A 512 -29.84 30.95 20.51
N GLU A 513 -31.03 30.58 20.00
CA GLU A 513 -32.09 31.53 19.63
C GLU A 513 -33.01 31.92 20.80
N GLU A 514 -33.25 31.02 21.75
CA GLU A 514 -34.14 31.31 22.89
C GLU A 514 -33.50 32.33 23.83
N GLU A 515 -34.23 33.39 24.19
CA GLU A 515 -33.73 34.43 25.10
C GLU A 515 -33.81 34.00 26.59
N ASP A 516 -34.81 33.18 26.93
CA ASP A 516 -35.07 32.76 28.32
C ASP A 516 -34.55 31.34 28.61
N ASP A 517 -33.63 31.24 29.56
CA ASP A 517 -33.04 29.96 30.02
C ASP A 517 -34.07 29.05 30.70
N LEU A 518 -35.17 29.59 31.26
CA LEU A 518 -36.24 28.83 31.93
C LEU A 518 -36.88 27.77 31.03
N VAL A 519 -36.83 27.98 29.71
CA VAL A 519 -37.31 27.01 28.70
C VAL A 519 -36.59 25.67 28.84
N PHE A 520 -35.28 25.71 29.15
CA PHE A 520 -34.42 24.52 29.30
C PHE A 520 -34.39 23.97 30.73
N VAL A 521 -34.92 24.69 31.71
CA VAL A 521 -35.01 24.23 33.10
C VAL A 521 -36.23 23.32 33.27
N ALA A 522 -36.01 22.06 33.65
CA ALA A 522 -37.10 21.12 33.92
C ALA A 522 -37.98 21.63 35.07
N PRO A 523 -39.31 21.37 35.05
CA PRO A 523 -40.26 21.96 36.01
C PRO A 523 -39.88 21.78 37.49
N GLU A 524 -39.27 20.65 37.86
CA GLU A 524 -38.83 20.35 39.22
C GLU A 524 -37.70 21.26 39.74
N TYR A 525 -36.83 21.74 38.85
CA TYR A 525 -35.71 22.63 39.19
C TYR A 525 -36.12 24.11 39.16
N ARG A 526 -37.36 24.45 38.81
CA ARG A 526 -37.83 25.85 38.82
C ARG A 526 -38.17 26.36 40.21
N GLN A 527 -38.32 25.45 41.17
CA GLN A 527 -38.79 25.76 42.54
C GLN A 527 -37.71 25.55 43.61
N ASP A 528 -36.47 25.21 43.23
CA ASP A 528 -35.38 24.96 44.18
C ASP A 528 -34.68 26.23 44.69
N GLY A 529 -35.12 27.40 44.23
CA GLY A 529 -34.58 28.71 44.60
C GLY A 529 -33.31 29.11 43.84
N LYS A 530 -32.83 28.29 42.90
CA LYS A 530 -31.67 28.59 42.07
C LYS A 530 -32.06 29.21 40.73
N ILE A 531 -31.19 30.07 40.21
CA ILE A 531 -31.29 30.58 38.84
C ILE A 531 -30.27 29.84 38.00
N TYR A 532 -30.77 29.12 37.00
CA TYR A 532 -29.95 28.34 36.09
C TYR A 532 -29.70 29.11 34.79
N LYS A 533 -28.45 29.07 34.31
CA LYS A 533 -28.05 29.59 33.00
C LYS A 533 -27.47 28.52 32.11
N ARG A 534 -27.74 28.57 30.81
CA ARG A 534 -27.23 27.56 29.87
C ARG A 534 -25.74 27.74 29.59
N GLY A 535 -25.04 26.63 29.36
CA GLY A 535 -23.71 26.61 28.77
C GLY A 535 -23.74 26.78 27.26
N TYR A 536 -22.65 27.27 26.68
CA TYR A 536 -22.50 27.43 25.23
C TYR A 536 -21.42 26.54 24.62
N ASP A 537 -20.89 25.59 25.38
CA ASP A 537 -19.96 24.60 24.85
C ASP A 537 -20.67 23.67 23.85
N THR A 538 -19.99 23.37 22.75
CA THR A 538 -20.40 22.37 21.77
C THR A 538 -19.58 21.09 21.92
N MET A 539 -20.10 19.99 21.39
CA MET A 539 -19.42 18.71 21.37
C MET A 539 -18.31 18.66 20.30
N ASP A 540 -17.28 17.86 20.59
CA ASP A 540 -16.22 17.49 19.66
C ASP A 540 -16.80 16.75 18.44
N VAL A 541 -16.34 17.10 17.24
CA VAL A 541 -16.77 16.47 15.97
C VAL A 541 -16.47 14.98 15.90
N TRP A 542 -15.48 14.50 16.66
CA TRP A 542 -15.25 13.07 16.80
C TRP A 542 -16.37 12.35 17.55
N PHE A 543 -17.11 13.07 18.40
CA PHE A 543 -18.31 12.57 19.06
C PHE A 543 -19.49 12.53 18.08
N ASP A 544 -19.65 13.57 17.26
CA ASP A 544 -20.64 13.59 16.17
C ASP A 544 -20.46 12.37 15.26
N SER A 545 -19.32 12.28 14.56
CA SER A 545 -19.01 11.16 13.67
C SER A 545 -18.99 9.81 14.41
N GLY A 546 -18.49 9.81 15.65
CA GLY A 546 -18.45 8.63 16.53
C GLY A 546 -19.84 8.09 16.89
N THR A 547 -20.90 8.89 16.83
CA THR A 547 -22.28 8.42 17.09
C THR A 547 -23.04 8.05 15.81
N SER A 548 -22.41 8.12 14.64
CA SER A 548 -23.06 7.80 13.35
C SER A 548 -23.58 6.36 13.24
N TRP A 549 -23.05 5.41 14.02
CA TRP A 549 -23.54 4.03 14.08
C TRP A 549 -25.00 3.94 14.58
N THR A 550 -25.48 4.95 15.31
CA THR A 550 -26.88 5.05 15.77
C THR A 550 -27.87 5.22 14.62
N MET A 551 -27.40 5.67 13.45
CA MET A 551 -28.21 5.73 12.23
C MET A 551 -28.62 4.34 11.72
N LEU A 552 -27.89 3.30 12.14
CA LEU A 552 -28.15 1.91 11.78
C LEU A 552 -29.00 1.17 12.83
N GLN A 553 -29.15 1.74 14.03
CA GLN A 553 -29.93 1.10 15.08
C GLN A 553 -31.40 1.01 14.72
N GLY A 554 -31.98 -0.18 14.92
CA GLY A 554 -33.38 -0.46 14.58
C GLY A 554 -33.63 -0.55 13.07
N LEU A 555 -32.60 -0.42 12.22
CA LEU A 555 -32.71 -0.69 10.80
C LEU A 555 -32.52 -2.18 10.54
N PHE A 556 -33.48 -2.75 9.80
CA PHE A 556 -33.55 -4.19 9.50
C PHE A 556 -33.75 -5.02 10.79
N GLU A 557 -34.48 -6.13 10.73
CA GLU A 557 -34.68 -7.02 11.89
C GLU A 557 -33.39 -7.78 12.22
N ARG A 558 -32.34 -7.05 12.61
CA ARG A 558 -31.00 -7.56 12.86
C ARG A 558 -30.90 -7.99 14.31
N ASP A 559 -30.30 -9.16 14.52
CA ASP A 559 -29.97 -9.67 15.85
C ASP A 559 -29.10 -8.66 16.61
N LEU A 560 -29.59 -8.21 17.77
CA LEU A 560 -28.92 -7.27 18.66
C LEU A 560 -27.57 -7.80 19.20
N SER A 561 -27.33 -9.12 19.10
CA SER A 561 -26.04 -9.74 19.43
C SER A 561 -24.95 -9.45 18.39
N LYS A 562 -25.33 -9.05 17.17
CA LYS A 562 -24.42 -8.76 16.07
C LYS A 562 -24.07 -7.27 16.00
N PRO A 563 -22.88 -6.91 15.51
CA PRO A 563 -22.56 -5.53 15.18
C PRO A 563 -23.58 -4.91 14.22
N VAL A 564 -23.83 -3.60 14.36
CA VAL A 564 -24.80 -2.89 13.53
C VAL A 564 -24.38 -2.80 12.06
N ALA A 565 -23.08 -2.82 11.78
CA ALA A 565 -22.51 -2.84 10.42
C ALA A 565 -21.65 -4.09 10.15
N ASP A 566 -21.68 -4.56 8.90
CA ASP A 566 -20.79 -5.63 8.45
C ASP A 566 -19.39 -5.12 8.19
N VAL A 567 -19.27 -3.94 7.57
CA VAL A 567 -17.98 -3.34 7.20
C VAL A 567 -17.92 -1.86 7.56
N TYR A 568 -16.82 -1.47 8.19
CA TYR A 568 -16.30 -0.09 8.20
C TYR A 568 -15.02 -0.06 7.35
N LEU A 569 -14.84 0.97 6.53
CA LEU A 569 -13.66 1.12 5.67
C LEU A 569 -13.21 2.58 5.60
N GLU A 570 -12.02 2.90 6.08
CA GLU A 570 -11.43 4.25 6.01
C GLU A 570 -9.89 4.23 5.95
N GLY A 571 -9.30 5.43 5.86
CA GLY A 571 -7.85 5.63 5.87
C GLY A 571 -7.20 5.32 7.23
N SER A 572 -5.90 5.09 7.22
CA SER A 572 -5.14 4.70 8.42
C SER A 572 -5.13 5.75 9.54
N ASP A 573 -5.39 7.02 9.23
CA ASP A 573 -5.61 8.12 10.20
C ASP A 573 -6.83 7.89 11.09
N GLN A 574 -7.85 7.17 10.61
CA GLN A 574 -9.10 6.98 11.34
C GLN A 574 -8.99 6.04 12.55
N HIS A 575 -7.84 5.39 12.77
CA HIS A 575 -7.55 4.65 14.01
C HIS A 575 -7.53 5.54 15.25
N ARG A 576 -7.19 6.82 15.11
CA ARG A 576 -7.27 7.83 16.19
C ARG A 576 -8.54 8.68 16.11
N GLY A 577 -9.30 8.54 15.02
CA GLY A 577 -10.50 9.29 14.74
C GLY A 577 -11.73 8.39 14.80
N TRP A 578 -12.40 8.25 13.66
CA TRP A 578 -13.73 7.66 13.57
C TRP A 578 -13.85 6.21 14.05
N PHE A 579 -12.84 5.37 13.82
CA PHE A 579 -12.86 3.98 14.27
C PHE A 579 -12.88 3.86 15.79
N GLN A 580 -12.06 4.69 16.45
CA GLN A 580 -11.96 4.72 17.90
C GLN A 580 -13.20 5.38 18.52
N SER A 581 -13.64 6.53 18.02
CA SER A 581 -14.80 7.22 18.60
C SER A 581 -16.09 6.42 18.42
N SER A 582 -16.26 5.74 17.29
CA SER A 582 -17.39 4.81 17.06
C SER A 582 -17.33 3.62 18.01
N LEU A 583 -16.14 3.04 18.21
CA LEU A 583 -15.96 1.94 19.15
C LEU A 583 -16.32 2.36 20.58
N LEU A 584 -15.75 3.47 21.07
CA LEU A 584 -15.92 3.91 22.45
C LEU A 584 -17.37 4.27 22.76
N THR A 585 -18.04 5.03 21.88
CA THR A 585 -19.45 5.41 22.09
C THR A 585 -20.39 4.21 21.97
N SER A 586 -20.12 3.27 21.05
CA SER A 586 -20.93 2.05 20.91
C SER A 586 -20.75 1.10 22.09
N ILE A 587 -19.53 0.93 22.60
CA ILE A 587 -19.25 0.15 23.82
C ILE A 587 -19.90 0.80 25.03
N ALA A 588 -19.84 2.12 25.15
CA ALA A 588 -20.46 2.85 26.25
C ALA A 588 -21.97 2.61 26.31
N LEU A 589 -22.65 2.53 25.16
CA LEU A 589 -24.09 2.33 25.10
C LEU A 589 -24.51 0.85 25.08
N THR A 590 -23.96 0.07 24.15
CA THR A 590 -24.38 -1.30 23.80
C THR A 590 -23.47 -2.39 24.36
N GLY A 591 -22.24 -2.05 24.73
CA GLY A 591 -21.21 -3.03 25.11
C GLY A 591 -20.62 -3.83 23.95
N LYS A 592 -20.94 -3.49 22.69
CA LYS A 592 -20.44 -4.16 21.49
C LYS A 592 -19.73 -3.20 20.54
N ALA A 593 -18.84 -3.74 19.70
CA ALA A 593 -18.26 -2.99 18.60
C ALA A 593 -19.33 -2.74 17.51
N PRO A 594 -19.35 -1.56 16.87
CA PRO A 594 -20.39 -1.24 15.88
C PRO A 594 -20.15 -1.91 14.52
N TYR A 595 -18.99 -2.53 14.31
CA TYR A 595 -18.59 -3.16 13.05
C TYR A 595 -18.11 -4.59 13.26
N LYS A 596 -18.42 -5.47 12.29
CA LYS A 596 -17.90 -6.86 12.24
C LYS A 596 -16.50 -6.93 11.60
N THR A 597 -16.30 -6.20 10.50
CA THR A 597 -15.03 -6.14 9.77
C THR A 597 -14.59 -4.68 9.63
N LEU A 598 -13.32 -4.41 9.91
CA LEU A 598 -12.72 -3.09 9.80
C LEU A 598 -11.57 -3.13 8.79
N ILE A 599 -11.73 -2.38 7.70
CA ILE A 599 -10.80 -2.33 6.57
C ILE A 599 -10.09 -0.98 6.57
N THR A 600 -8.77 -1.02 6.46
CA THR A 600 -7.92 0.17 6.46
C THR A 600 -7.20 0.29 5.13
N HIS A 601 -7.24 1.49 4.56
CA HIS A 601 -6.39 1.82 3.42
C HIS A 601 -5.26 2.82 3.78
N GLY A 602 -4.18 2.79 3.01
CA GLY A 602 -3.09 3.77 3.08
C GLY A 602 -3.46 5.12 2.47
N PHE A 603 -2.47 6.01 2.39
CA PHE A 603 -2.61 7.32 1.76
C PHE A 603 -2.25 7.29 0.27
N THR A 604 -2.81 8.25 -0.46
CA THR A 604 -2.41 8.52 -1.84
C THR A 604 -1.25 9.50 -1.88
N LEU A 605 -0.16 9.11 -2.53
CA LEU A 605 1.06 9.88 -2.78
C LEU A 605 1.16 10.24 -4.27
N ASP A 606 2.01 11.20 -4.61
CA ASP A 606 2.31 11.47 -6.02
C ASP A 606 3.21 10.38 -6.65
N GLU A 607 3.55 10.50 -7.93
CA GLU A 607 4.41 9.52 -8.62
C GLU A 607 5.81 9.39 -8.02
N LYS A 608 6.28 10.39 -7.26
CA LYS A 608 7.60 10.38 -6.61
C LYS A 608 7.55 9.79 -5.20
N GLY A 609 6.35 9.49 -4.69
CA GLY A 609 6.14 9.04 -3.32
C GLY A 609 6.06 10.18 -2.30
N ASP A 610 5.95 11.43 -2.76
CA ASP A 610 5.80 12.58 -1.87
C ASP A 610 4.33 12.75 -1.45
N LYS A 611 4.12 13.27 -0.23
CA LYS A 611 2.78 13.58 0.27
C LYS A 611 2.16 14.67 -0.61
N MET A 612 0.98 14.39 -1.15
CA MET A 612 0.25 15.37 -1.96
C MET A 612 -0.21 16.55 -1.10
N SER A 613 0.06 17.77 -1.56
CA SER A 613 -0.44 18.99 -0.94
C SER A 613 -0.76 20.07 -1.99
N LYS A 614 -1.69 20.97 -1.64
CA LYS A 614 -2.04 22.09 -2.52
C LYS A 614 -0.89 23.10 -2.65
N SER A 615 -0.08 23.27 -1.61
CA SER A 615 1.07 24.19 -1.61
C SER A 615 2.23 23.68 -2.47
N LEU A 616 2.42 22.35 -2.56
CA LEU A 616 3.42 21.73 -3.45
C LEU A 616 2.93 21.60 -4.90
N GLY A 617 1.65 21.84 -5.17
CA GLY A 617 1.07 21.78 -6.52
C GLY A 617 1.03 20.37 -7.14
N ASN A 618 1.33 19.32 -6.35
CA ASN A 618 1.40 17.92 -6.79
C ASN A 618 0.07 17.15 -6.57
N THR A 619 -1.02 17.84 -6.24
CA THR A 619 -2.32 17.20 -5.98
C THR A 619 -3.03 16.83 -7.29
N ILE A 620 -3.51 15.58 -7.38
CA ILE A 620 -4.31 15.11 -8.51
C ILE A 620 -5.79 15.07 -8.13
N GLU A 621 -6.57 15.93 -8.77
CA GLU A 621 -8.03 15.93 -8.63
C GLU A 621 -8.65 14.84 -9.52
N PRO A 622 -9.55 13.98 -9.00
CA PRO A 622 -10.19 12.92 -9.79
C PRO A 622 -10.88 13.40 -11.07
N ILE A 623 -11.40 14.63 -11.05
CA ILE A 623 -12.04 15.24 -12.22
C ILE A 623 -11.08 15.39 -13.42
N LEU A 624 -9.78 15.59 -13.17
CA LEU A 624 -8.78 15.68 -14.24
C LEU A 624 -8.59 14.34 -14.95
N ILE A 625 -8.84 13.21 -14.26
CA ILE A 625 -8.78 11.87 -14.83
C ILE A 625 -10.09 11.57 -15.57
N THR A 626 -11.24 11.84 -14.95
CA THR A 626 -12.54 11.45 -15.51
C THR A 626 -12.98 12.35 -16.67
N ALA A 627 -12.83 13.68 -16.53
CA ALA A 627 -13.27 14.67 -17.52
C ALA A 627 -12.12 15.25 -18.36
N GLY A 628 -10.86 14.99 -17.99
CA GLY A 628 -9.68 15.55 -18.64
C GLY A 628 -9.35 16.98 -18.18
N GLY A 629 -8.18 17.48 -18.58
CA GLY A 629 -7.75 18.85 -18.33
C GLY A 629 -8.14 19.82 -19.45
N LYS A 630 -7.80 21.10 -19.29
CA LYS A 630 -7.99 22.13 -20.33
C LYS A 630 -7.28 21.76 -21.64
N ASP A 631 -6.08 21.19 -21.53
CA ASP A 631 -5.36 20.58 -22.66
C ASP A 631 -5.66 19.07 -22.71
N LYS A 632 -6.55 18.68 -23.62
CA LYS A 632 -6.98 17.30 -23.82
C LYS A 632 -5.90 16.39 -24.42
N LYS A 633 -4.82 16.95 -24.99
CA LYS A 633 -3.68 16.14 -25.47
C LYS A 633 -2.77 15.76 -24.31
N LYS A 634 -2.56 16.67 -23.35
CA LYS A 634 -1.75 16.43 -22.16
C LYS A 634 -2.51 15.65 -21.07
N ASN A 635 -3.79 15.96 -20.88
CA ASN A 635 -4.66 15.34 -19.88
C ASN A 635 -5.97 14.89 -20.54
N PRO A 636 -5.98 13.73 -21.22
CA PRO A 636 -7.18 13.23 -21.86
C PRO A 636 -8.24 12.81 -20.84
N ALA A 637 -9.50 12.84 -21.25
CA ALA A 637 -10.62 12.35 -20.44
C ALA A 637 -10.63 10.81 -20.47
N TYR A 638 -10.01 10.19 -19.48
CA TYR A 638 -9.88 8.74 -19.39
C TYR A 638 -11.19 8.06 -18.98
N GLY A 639 -12.02 8.75 -18.19
CA GLY A 639 -13.30 8.23 -17.70
C GLY A 639 -13.26 7.70 -16.28
N SER A 640 -14.44 7.44 -15.73
CA SER A 640 -14.59 6.90 -14.38
C SER A 640 -14.13 5.44 -14.28
N ASP A 641 -14.31 4.63 -15.33
CA ASP A 641 -13.83 3.23 -15.30
C ASP A 641 -12.30 3.13 -15.19
N VAL A 642 -11.55 4.08 -15.78
CA VAL A 642 -10.08 4.12 -15.63
C VAL A 642 -9.70 4.49 -14.19
N LEU A 643 -10.36 5.48 -13.60
CA LEU A 643 -10.15 5.84 -12.19
C LEU A 643 -10.45 4.64 -11.27
N ARG A 644 -11.54 3.92 -11.53
CA ARG A 644 -11.95 2.76 -10.74
C ARG A 644 -11.01 1.57 -10.91
N LEU A 645 -10.54 1.32 -12.13
CA LEU A 645 -9.56 0.28 -12.39
C LEU A 645 -8.21 0.59 -11.74
N TRP A 646 -7.80 1.87 -11.66
CA TRP A 646 -6.61 2.27 -10.89
C TRP A 646 -6.78 1.89 -9.41
N VAL A 647 -7.91 2.28 -8.80
CA VAL A 647 -8.22 1.92 -7.40
C VAL A 647 -8.18 0.41 -7.18
N ALA A 648 -8.85 -0.36 -8.05
CA ALA A 648 -8.88 -1.81 -7.93
C ALA A 648 -7.51 -2.46 -8.13
N ASN A 649 -6.63 -1.86 -8.93
CA ASN A 649 -5.27 -2.35 -9.20
C ASN A 649 -4.28 -2.04 -8.06
N CYS A 650 -4.59 -1.08 -7.19
CA CYS A 650 -3.75 -0.72 -6.04
C CYS A 650 -3.86 -1.76 -4.92
N ASP A 651 -2.72 -2.09 -4.30
CA ASP A 651 -2.70 -2.69 -2.95
C ASP A 651 -3.04 -1.58 -1.95
N TYR A 652 -4.34 -1.33 -1.76
CA TYR A 652 -4.84 -0.22 -0.94
C TYR A 652 -4.42 -0.34 0.54
N THR A 653 -3.95 -1.50 1.01
CA THR A 653 -3.50 -1.68 2.40
C THR A 653 -2.20 -0.93 2.71
N LYS A 654 -1.50 -0.46 1.68
CA LYS A 654 -0.27 0.35 1.74
C LYS A 654 -0.52 1.71 1.13
N ASP A 655 0.45 2.62 1.27
CA ASP A 655 0.43 3.88 0.54
C ASP A 655 0.58 3.63 -0.97
N MET A 656 -0.13 4.41 -1.78
CA MET A 656 -0.23 4.20 -3.23
C MET A 656 0.05 5.47 -4.00
N THR A 657 0.75 5.31 -5.12
CA THR A 657 1.12 6.42 -5.99
C THR A 657 0.08 6.63 -7.09
N ILE A 658 -0.10 7.88 -7.48
CA ILE A 658 -0.95 8.26 -8.61
C ILE A 658 -0.28 9.35 -9.45
N GLY A 659 -0.37 9.19 -10.77
CA GLY A 659 -0.08 10.25 -11.71
C GLY A 659 -0.28 9.90 -13.17
N PRO A 660 0.07 10.84 -14.08
CA PRO A 660 -0.26 10.72 -15.49
C PRO A 660 0.27 9.44 -16.15
N SER A 661 1.48 9.00 -15.79
CA SER A 661 2.09 7.79 -16.36
C SER A 661 1.33 6.54 -15.92
N ILE A 662 1.00 6.46 -14.62
CA ILE A 662 0.24 5.35 -14.04
C ILE A 662 -1.15 5.29 -14.67
N ILE A 663 -1.84 6.41 -14.78
CA ILE A 663 -3.18 6.47 -15.37
C ILE A 663 -3.16 6.08 -16.86
N ALA A 664 -2.13 6.46 -17.61
CA ALA A 664 -1.96 6.01 -18.99
C ALA A 664 -1.83 4.48 -19.08
N THR A 665 -1.04 3.85 -18.21
CA THR A 665 -0.93 2.39 -18.12
C THR A 665 -2.27 1.73 -17.79
N ILE A 666 -3.03 2.27 -16.84
CA ILE A 666 -4.36 1.74 -16.48
C ILE A 666 -5.36 1.91 -17.63
N SER A 667 -5.30 3.02 -18.37
CA SER A 667 -6.10 3.20 -19.58
C SER A 667 -5.77 2.14 -20.65
N ASP A 668 -4.51 1.77 -20.78
CA ASP A 668 -4.07 0.71 -21.67
C ASP A 668 -4.57 -0.67 -21.21
N HIS A 669 -4.62 -0.93 -19.90
CA HIS A 669 -5.26 -2.13 -19.35
C HIS A 669 -6.74 -2.20 -19.70
N LEU A 670 -7.48 -1.09 -19.56
CA LEU A 670 -8.89 -1.02 -19.97
C LEU A 670 -9.05 -1.27 -21.48
N ARG A 671 -8.15 -0.74 -22.32
CA ARG A 671 -8.14 -1.00 -23.77
C ARG A 671 -7.97 -2.50 -24.07
N LYS A 672 -7.09 -3.21 -23.36
CA LYS A 672 -6.93 -4.66 -23.50
C LYS A 672 -8.22 -5.40 -23.13
N ILE A 673 -8.85 -5.03 -22.00
CA ILE A 673 -10.14 -5.60 -21.58
C ILE A 673 -11.19 -5.47 -22.69
N ARG A 674 -11.31 -4.27 -23.29
CA ARG A 674 -12.24 -4.01 -24.39
C ARG A 674 -11.90 -4.76 -25.66
N THR A 675 -10.62 -4.92 -25.97
CA THR A 675 -10.16 -5.66 -27.17
C THR A 675 -10.57 -7.13 -27.08
N THR A 676 -10.37 -7.75 -25.92
CA THR A 676 -10.79 -9.12 -25.62
C THR A 676 -12.31 -9.28 -25.73
N ALA A 677 -13.07 -8.38 -25.08
CA ALA A 677 -14.53 -8.40 -25.18
C ALA A 677 -15.02 -8.22 -26.64
N ARG A 678 -14.36 -7.36 -27.43
CA ARG A 678 -14.68 -7.16 -28.85
C ARG A 678 -14.42 -8.41 -29.68
N PHE A 679 -13.34 -9.15 -29.41
CA PHE A 679 -13.07 -10.42 -30.08
C PHE A 679 -14.15 -11.47 -29.75
N LEU A 680 -14.50 -11.62 -28.47
CA LEU A 680 -15.55 -12.52 -28.02
C LEU A 680 -16.90 -12.18 -28.69
N LEU A 681 -17.35 -10.93 -28.55
CA LEU A 681 -18.61 -10.45 -29.15
C LEU A 681 -18.62 -10.61 -30.67
N GLY A 682 -17.50 -10.26 -31.33
CA GLY A 682 -17.38 -10.32 -32.78
C GLY A 682 -17.54 -11.74 -33.34
N ASN A 683 -17.02 -12.73 -32.62
CA ASN A 683 -17.11 -14.14 -33.00
C ASN A 683 -18.43 -14.82 -32.60
N LEU A 684 -19.29 -14.14 -31.83
CA LEU A 684 -20.59 -14.66 -31.39
C LEU A 684 -21.77 -14.03 -32.16
N HIS A 685 -21.53 -13.19 -33.16
CA HIS A 685 -22.58 -12.46 -33.89
C HIS A 685 -23.61 -13.35 -34.60
N ASP A 686 -23.24 -14.59 -34.91
CA ASP A 686 -24.09 -15.60 -35.54
C ASP A 686 -24.31 -16.84 -34.65
N PHE A 687 -23.99 -16.73 -33.37
CA PHE A 687 -24.23 -17.75 -32.35
C PHE A 687 -25.62 -17.57 -31.72
N ASP A 688 -26.23 -18.67 -31.32
CA ASP A 688 -27.55 -18.73 -30.69
C ASP A 688 -27.54 -19.92 -29.72
N LEU A 689 -28.37 -19.91 -28.68
CA LEU A 689 -28.36 -20.91 -27.61
C LEU A 689 -28.66 -22.33 -28.10
N LYS A 690 -29.41 -22.46 -29.21
CA LYS A 690 -29.63 -23.75 -29.88
C LYS A 690 -28.36 -24.39 -30.45
N HIS A 691 -27.30 -23.61 -30.64
CA HIS A 691 -26.00 -24.08 -31.13
C HIS A 691 -25.04 -24.45 -30.00
N TYR A 692 -25.49 -24.34 -28.74
CA TYR A 692 -24.69 -24.70 -27.59
C TYR A 692 -24.33 -26.19 -27.62
N VAL A 693 -23.06 -26.51 -27.41
CA VAL A 693 -22.54 -27.89 -27.42
C VAL A 693 -22.21 -28.33 -26.00
N ASP A 694 -22.74 -29.49 -25.58
CA ASP A 694 -22.46 -30.05 -24.25
C ASP A 694 -20.98 -30.38 -24.06
N TYR A 695 -20.50 -30.25 -22.82
CA TYR A 695 -19.09 -30.44 -22.43
C TYR A 695 -18.45 -31.72 -23.00
N ASN A 696 -19.14 -32.86 -22.90
CA ASN A 696 -18.62 -34.16 -23.35
C ASN A 696 -18.46 -34.26 -24.88
N HIS A 697 -19.10 -33.36 -25.62
CA HIS A 697 -19.00 -33.28 -27.08
C HIS A 697 -18.04 -32.17 -27.53
N LEU A 698 -17.44 -31.42 -26.63
CA LEU A 698 -16.43 -30.42 -26.98
C LEU A 698 -15.10 -31.10 -27.34
N GLN A 699 -14.33 -30.47 -28.21
CA GLN A 699 -12.93 -30.85 -28.43
C GLN A 699 -12.13 -30.70 -27.15
N GLU A 700 -11.04 -31.45 -27.04
CA GLU A 700 -10.26 -31.49 -25.81
C GLU A 700 -9.67 -30.11 -25.43
N ILE A 701 -9.25 -29.31 -26.42
CA ILE A 701 -8.78 -27.92 -26.20
C ILE A 701 -9.88 -27.01 -25.63
N ASP A 702 -11.11 -27.19 -26.08
CA ASP A 702 -12.28 -26.43 -25.65
C ASP A 702 -12.67 -26.84 -24.22
N GLN A 703 -12.59 -28.14 -23.88
CA GLN A 703 -12.75 -28.64 -22.52
C GLN A 703 -11.67 -28.10 -21.58
N TYR A 704 -10.42 -28.04 -22.05
CA TYR A 704 -9.30 -27.48 -21.29
C TYR A 704 -9.49 -25.98 -21.03
N MET A 705 -9.98 -25.23 -22.03
CA MET A 705 -10.29 -23.81 -21.84
C MET A 705 -11.41 -23.61 -20.80
N LEU A 706 -12.41 -24.49 -20.73
CA LEU A 706 -13.41 -24.44 -19.65
C LEU A 706 -12.82 -24.76 -18.28
N HIS A 707 -11.82 -25.64 -18.19
CA HIS A 707 -11.06 -25.87 -16.95
C HIS A 707 -10.29 -24.63 -16.49
N GLU A 708 -9.59 -23.97 -17.42
CA GLU A 708 -8.92 -22.70 -17.13
C GLU A 708 -9.91 -21.60 -16.74
N LEU A 709 -11.11 -21.58 -17.33
CA LEU A 709 -12.19 -20.69 -16.91
C LEU A 709 -12.68 -20.99 -15.49
N TYR A 710 -12.80 -22.27 -15.10
CA TYR A 710 -13.11 -22.68 -13.74
C TYR A 710 -12.07 -22.15 -12.74
N LYS A 711 -10.77 -22.34 -13.01
CA LYS A 711 -9.67 -21.82 -12.19
C LYS A 711 -9.71 -20.29 -12.10
N TYR A 712 -9.93 -19.63 -13.23
CA TYR A 712 -10.08 -18.17 -13.28
C TYR A 712 -11.22 -17.68 -12.38
N ASN A 713 -12.41 -18.26 -12.51
CA ASN A 713 -13.59 -17.88 -11.73
C ASN A 713 -13.38 -18.10 -10.23
N HIS A 714 -12.76 -19.22 -9.86
CA HIS A 714 -12.40 -19.50 -8.48
C HIS A 714 -11.42 -18.46 -7.92
N ASN A 715 -10.31 -18.21 -8.63
CA ASN A 715 -9.27 -17.27 -8.18
C ASN A 715 -9.78 -15.84 -8.05
N VAL A 716 -10.59 -15.37 -9.00
CA VAL A 716 -11.21 -14.04 -8.91
C VAL A 716 -12.18 -13.96 -7.74
N THR A 717 -13.01 -14.98 -7.53
CA THR A 717 -13.97 -15.01 -6.41
C THR A 717 -13.25 -14.95 -5.07
N THR A 718 -12.23 -15.79 -4.87
CA THR A 718 -11.41 -15.82 -3.67
C THR A 718 -10.75 -14.47 -3.42
N ALA A 719 -10.13 -13.85 -4.43
CA ALA A 719 -9.51 -12.54 -4.29
C ALA A 719 -10.51 -11.44 -3.89
N MET A 720 -11.75 -11.48 -4.41
CA MET A 720 -12.80 -10.53 -4.06
C MET A 720 -13.35 -10.76 -2.65
N ASP A 721 -13.52 -12.01 -2.23
CA ASP A 721 -13.97 -12.37 -0.88
C ASP A 721 -12.91 -12.05 0.19
N ASP A 722 -11.62 -12.16 -0.15
CA ASP A 722 -10.48 -11.77 0.70
C ASP A 722 -10.18 -10.26 0.67
N TYR A 723 -11.03 -9.45 0.01
CA TYR A 723 -10.83 -8.01 -0.17
C TYR A 723 -9.49 -7.64 -0.83
N SER A 724 -8.92 -8.55 -1.64
CA SER A 724 -7.66 -8.40 -2.37
C SER A 724 -7.92 -8.03 -3.83
N PHE A 725 -8.51 -6.87 -4.07
CA PHE A 725 -8.98 -6.44 -5.41
C PHE A 725 -7.87 -6.35 -6.46
N ASN A 726 -6.65 -5.99 -6.06
CA ASN A 726 -5.49 -5.97 -6.95
C ASN A 726 -5.17 -7.35 -7.50
N LYS A 727 -5.31 -8.41 -6.70
CA LYS A 727 -5.14 -9.79 -7.16
C LYS A 727 -6.25 -10.19 -8.13
N ALA A 728 -7.50 -9.78 -7.87
CA ALA A 728 -8.60 -10.01 -8.82
C ALA A 728 -8.31 -9.37 -10.18
N VAL A 729 -7.82 -8.13 -10.20
CA VAL A 729 -7.39 -7.44 -11.44
C VAL A 729 -6.22 -8.16 -12.12
N GLN A 730 -5.23 -8.64 -11.36
CA GLN A 730 -4.11 -9.43 -11.90
C GLN A 730 -4.58 -10.74 -12.53
N HIS A 731 -5.52 -11.46 -11.90
CA HIS A 731 -6.10 -12.66 -12.48
C HIS A 731 -6.84 -12.36 -13.79
N VAL A 732 -7.59 -11.26 -13.86
CA VAL A 732 -8.23 -10.79 -15.11
C VAL A 732 -7.18 -10.49 -16.18
N GLN A 733 -6.11 -9.77 -15.84
CA GLN A 733 -5.05 -9.42 -16.80
C GLN A 733 -4.32 -10.66 -17.31
N ASN A 734 -3.95 -11.59 -16.42
CA ASN A 734 -3.28 -12.83 -16.79
C ASN A 734 -4.15 -13.69 -17.71
N PHE A 735 -5.43 -13.89 -17.35
CA PHE A 735 -6.38 -14.63 -18.17
C PHE A 735 -6.59 -13.98 -19.54
N THR A 736 -6.67 -12.64 -19.56
CA THR A 736 -6.82 -11.85 -20.79
C THR A 736 -5.64 -12.02 -21.75
N ASN A 737 -4.42 -11.82 -21.24
CA ASN A 737 -3.24 -11.75 -22.09
C ASN A 737 -2.73 -13.15 -22.42
N ASN A 738 -2.55 -14.01 -21.42
CA ASN A 738 -1.82 -15.27 -21.57
C ASN A 738 -2.76 -16.40 -22.01
N THR A 739 -3.87 -16.60 -21.29
CA THR A 739 -4.77 -17.73 -21.55
C THR A 739 -5.64 -17.49 -22.79
N LEU A 740 -6.25 -16.31 -22.91
CA LEU A 740 -7.14 -16.00 -24.03
C LEU A 740 -6.36 -15.51 -25.25
N SER A 741 -5.71 -14.35 -25.17
CA SER A 741 -5.16 -13.68 -26.36
C SER A 741 -3.99 -14.43 -27.01
N SER A 742 -2.98 -14.83 -26.22
CA SER A 742 -1.75 -15.46 -26.73
C SER A 742 -1.90 -16.95 -27.03
N PHE A 743 -2.92 -17.60 -26.47
CA PHE A 743 -3.14 -19.04 -26.64
C PHE A 743 -4.47 -19.32 -27.31
N TYR A 744 -5.58 -19.32 -26.57
CA TYR A 744 -6.83 -19.90 -27.06
C TYR A 744 -7.38 -19.18 -28.29
N PHE A 745 -7.41 -17.85 -28.29
CA PHE A 745 -7.89 -17.06 -29.43
C PHE A 745 -7.02 -17.23 -30.68
N ASP A 746 -5.73 -17.51 -30.52
CA ASP A 746 -4.85 -17.67 -31.68
C ASP A 746 -5.06 -19.04 -32.32
N VAL A 747 -5.15 -20.08 -31.50
CA VAL A 747 -5.36 -21.47 -31.92
C VAL A 747 -6.72 -21.65 -32.62
N ILE A 748 -7.80 -21.07 -32.09
CA ILE A 748 -9.14 -21.30 -32.66
C ILE A 748 -9.49 -20.39 -33.85
N LYS A 749 -8.62 -19.43 -34.25
CA LYS A 749 -8.94 -18.50 -35.36
C LYS A 749 -9.26 -19.22 -36.65
N ASP A 750 -8.50 -20.28 -36.95
CA ASP A 750 -8.70 -21.07 -38.17
C ASP A 750 -10.10 -21.69 -38.18
N ARG A 751 -10.46 -22.37 -37.07
CA ARG A 751 -11.80 -22.92 -36.82
C ARG A 751 -12.91 -21.88 -36.82
N LEU A 752 -12.65 -20.64 -36.39
CA LEU A 752 -13.66 -19.59 -36.36
C LEU A 752 -13.91 -18.97 -37.74
N TYR A 753 -12.87 -18.81 -38.55
CA TYR A 753 -12.88 -18.01 -39.77
C TYR A 753 -13.03 -18.84 -41.05
N ASN A 754 -12.42 -20.03 -41.10
CA ASN A 754 -12.32 -20.85 -42.32
C ASN A 754 -13.39 -21.93 -42.39
N GLU A 755 -13.83 -22.45 -41.25
CA GLU A 755 -14.88 -23.47 -41.18
C GLU A 755 -16.24 -22.95 -41.64
N SER A 756 -17.09 -23.87 -42.10
CA SER A 756 -18.47 -23.51 -42.47
C SER A 756 -19.25 -22.98 -41.26
N GLN A 757 -20.26 -22.13 -41.52
CA GLN A 757 -21.04 -21.47 -40.46
C GLN A 757 -21.73 -22.47 -39.50
N SER A 758 -22.11 -23.65 -40.00
CA SER A 758 -22.76 -24.72 -39.25
C SER A 758 -21.82 -25.83 -38.80
N ALA A 759 -20.51 -25.70 -39.02
CA ALA A 759 -19.54 -26.72 -38.62
C ALA A 759 -19.58 -26.93 -37.10
N LEU A 760 -19.63 -28.20 -36.67
CA LEU A 760 -19.69 -28.55 -35.26
C LEU A 760 -18.43 -28.06 -34.51
N SER A 761 -17.25 -28.21 -35.12
CA SER A 761 -15.97 -27.69 -34.62
C SER A 761 -16.06 -26.20 -34.29
N ARG A 762 -16.65 -25.37 -35.17
CA ARG A 762 -16.87 -23.95 -34.94
C ARG A 762 -17.86 -23.68 -33.80
N ARG A 763 -18.94 -24.45 -33.69
CA ARG A 763 -19.95 -24.30 -32.62
C ARG A 763 -19.42 -24.70 -31.23
N MET A 764 -18.52 -25.67 -31.16
CA MET A 764 -17.81 -26.01 -29.92
C MET A 764 -16.98 -24.82 -29.43
N ALA A 765 -16.16 -24.20 -30.29
CA ALA A 765 -15.38 -23.01 -29.95
C ALA A 765 -16.28 -21.84 -29.52
N GLN A 766 -17.34 -21.55 -30.27
CA GLN A 766 -18.30 -20.48 -29.91
C GLN A 766 -19.00 -20.73 -28.57
N THR A 767 -19.30 -21.99 -28.23
CA THR A 767 -19.87 -22.35 -26.93
C THR A 767 -18.94 -21.93 -25.78
N VAL A 768 -17.64 -22.22 -25.90
CA VAL A 768 -16.64 -21.79 -24.91
C VAL A 768 -16.49 -20.28 -24.88
N LEU A 769 -16.44 -19.59 -26.05
CA LEU A 769 -16.37 -18.13 -26.09
C LEU A 769 -17.57 -17.46 -25.41
N TYR A 770 -18.75 -18.07 -25.51
CA TYR A 770 -19.96 -17.61 -24.83
C TYR A 770 -19.83 -17.72 -23.30
N GLU A 771 -19.36 -18.86 -22.77
CA GLU A 771 -19.16 -19.02 -21.32
C GLU A 771 -18.04 -18.11 -20.78
N VAL A 772 -16.96 -17.95 -21.55
CA VAL A 772 -15.89 -16.99 -21.26
C VAL A 772 -16.46 -15.57 -21.21
N LEU A 773 -17.25 -15.14 -22.21
CA LEU A 773 -17.81 -13.80 -22.25
C LEU A 773 -18.70 -13.48 -21.04
N LYS A 774 -19.57 -14.42 -20.63
CA LYS A 774 -20.42 -14.27 -19.44
C LYS A 774 -19.60 -14.07 -18.16
N SER A 775 -18.66 -14.97 -17.92
CA SER A 775 -17.79 -14.95 -16.74
C SER A 775 -16.93 -13.68 -16.73
N TYR A 776 -16.30 -13.38 -17.86
CA TYR A 776 -15.42 -12.23 -18.03
C TYR A 776 -16.13 -10.89 -17.86
N THR A 777 -17.37 -10.76 -18.36
CA THR A 777 -18.15 -9.52 -18.18
C THR A 777 -18.54 -9.32 -16.71
N THR A 778 -18.91 -10.41 -16.02
CA THR A 778 -19.36 -10.38 -14.63
C THR A 778 -18.20 -10.08 -13.68
N SER A 779 -17.04 -10.71 -13.89
CA SER A 779 -15.85 -10.56 -13.04
C SER A 779 -15.29 -9.14 -13.03
N ILE A 780 -15.35 -8.43 -14.17
CA ILE A 780 -14.85 -7.05 -14.28
C ILE A 780 -15.86 -6.01 -13.79
N SER A 781 -17.14 -6.37 -13.68
CA SER A 781 -18.22 -5.44 -13.38
C SER A 781 -18.09 -4.65 -12.07
N PRO A 782 -17.47 -5.17 -10.97
CA PRO A 782 -17.29 -4.39 -9.75
C PRO A 782 -16.34 -3.19 -9.92
N PHE A 783 -15.30 -3.29 -10.77
CA PHE A 783 -14.27 -2.25 -10.92
C PHE A 783 -14.31 -1.49 -12.25
N VAL A 784 -14.99 -1.97 -13.30
CA VAL A 784 -15.24 -1.23 -14.56
C VAL A 784 -16.70 -1.31 -14.97
N CYS A 785 -17.58 -0.73 -14.13
CA CYS A 785 -19.02 -0.95 -14.19
C CYS A 785 -19.68 -0.45 -15.49
N HIS A 786 -19.21 0.64 -16.09
CA HIS A 786 -19.80 1.16 -17.32
C HIS A 786 -19.42 0.29 -18.53
N THR A 787 -18.16 -0.12 -18.61
CA THR A 787 -17.65 -1.02 -19.64
C THR A 787 -18.31 -2.39 -19.56
N ALA A 788 -18.52 -2.93 -18.35
CA ALA A 788 -19.23 -4.19 -18.17
C ALA A 788 -20.70 -4.11 -18.64
N GLU A 789 -21.42 -3.03 -18.31
CA GLU A 789 -22.77 -2.78 -18.83
C GLU A 789 -22.80 -2.68 -20.36
N GLU A 790 -21.83 -1.97 -20.94
CA GLU A 790 -21.75 -1.83 -22.39
C GLU A 790 -21.49 -3.18 -23.08
N ILE A 791 -20.58 -4.00 -22.54
CA ILE A 791 -20.32 -5.35 -23.06
C ILE A 791 -21.60 -6.17 -22.96
N TYR A 792 -22.26 -6.18 -21.78
CA TYR A 792 -23.49 -6.92 -21.55
C TYR A 792 -24.64 -6.51 -22.47
N GLU A 793 -24.83 -5.21 -22.75
CA GLU A 793 -25.83 -4.71 -23.70
C GLU A 793 -25.69 -5.35 -25.08
N ASN A 794 -24.46 -5.66 -25.51
CA ASN A 794 -24.18 -6.23 -26.84
C ASN A 794 -24.45 -7.74 -26.93
N TYR A 795 -24.59 -8.47 -25.82
CA TYR A 795 -24.88 -9.92 -25.85
C TYR A 795 -26.05 -10.37 -24.97
N ARG A 796 -26.71 -9.48 -24.21
CA ARG A 796 -27.79 -9.88 -23.27
C ARG A 796 -28.88 -10.73 -23.91
N GLN A 797 -29.18 -10.52 -25.20
CA GLN A 797 -30.20 -11.28 -25.92
C GLN A 797 -29.81 -12.74 -26.16
N LEU A 798 -28.51 -13.07 -26.06
CA LEU A 798 -27.99 -14.44 -26.12
C LEU A 798 -28.07 -15.15 -24.76
N THR A 799 -28.57 -14.51 -23.71
CA THR A 799 -28.75 -15.15 -22.39
C THR A 799 -30.14 -15.76 -22.28
N PRO A 800 -30.33 -16.92 -21.61
CA PRO A 800 -31.64 -17.58 -21.51
C PRO A 800 -32.71 -16.70 -20.84
N ALA A 801 -32.30 -15.84 -19.91
CA ALA A 801 -33.17 -14.90 -19.21
C ALA A 801 -32.55 -13.49 -19.24
N PRO A 802 -32.69 -12.74 -20.36
CA PRO A 802 -32.08 -11.43 -20.53
C PRO A 802 -32.49 -10.46 -19.44
N GLN A 803 -31.49 -10.03 -18.66
CA GLN A 803 -31.67 -8.99 -17.66
C GLN A 803 -31.40 -7.61 -18.25
N SER A 804 -31.93 -6.56 -17.59
CA SER A 804 -31.71 -5.18 -18.01
C SER A 804 -30.31 -4.65 -17.69
N SER A 805 -29.53 -5.33 -16.84
CA SER A 805 -28.22 -4.90 -16.32
C SER A 805 -27.39 -6.12 -15.94
N VAL A 806 -26.05 -6.03 -16.07
CA VAL A 806 -25.12 -7.10 -15.66
C VAL A 806 -25.20 -7.37 -14.15
N PHE A 807 -25.51 -6.35 -13.35
CA PHE A 807 -25.64 -6.49 -11.91
C PHE A 807 -26.87 -7.32 -11.46
N LYS A 808 -27.70 -7.75 -12.42
CA LYS A 808 -28.88 -8.59 -12.17
C LYS A 808 -28.67 -10.05 -12.58
N THR A 809 -27.50 -10.40 -13.12
CA THR A 809 -27.23 -11.77 -13.63
C THR A 809 -26.67 -12.72 -12.57
N GLY A 810 -26.31 -12.20 -11.39
CA GLY A 810 -25.64 -12.96 -10.33
C GLY A 810 -24.12 -12.99 -10.48
N TRP A 811 -23.44 -13.56 -9.49
CA TRP A 811 -21.98 -13.74 -9.49
C TRP A 811 -21.54 -14.90 -10.41
N LEU A 812 -20.23 -15.01 -10.62
CA LEU A 812 -19.60 -16.02 -11.46
C LEU A 812 -20.12 -17.42 -11.16
N TYR A 813 -20.49 -18.13 -12.23
CA TYR A 813 -20.88 -19.54 -12.19
C TYR A 813 -19.80 -20.38 -12.85
N SER A 814 -19.46 -21.51 -12.24
CA SER A 814 -18.65 -22.56 -12.86
C SER A 814 -19.32 -23.90 -12.61
N ASP A 815 -19.37 -24.74 -13.64
CA ASP A 815 -19.85 -26.12 -13.50
C ASP A 815 -18.71 -26.98 -12.96
N ASP A 816 -18.98 -27.82 -11.96
CA ASP A 816 -17.96 -28.69 -11.33
C ASP A 816 -17.32 -29.63 -12.35
N LYS A 817 -18.03 -30.01 -13.42
CA LYS A 817 -17.47 -30.85 -14.49
C LYS A 817 -16.33 -30.19 -15.26
N TRP A 818 -16.20 -28.86 -15.19
CA TRP A 818 -15.08 -28.14 -15.80
C TRP A 818 -13.79 -28.33 -14.99
N ASN A 819 -13.85 -28.75 -13.73
CA ASN A 819 -12.68 -29.02 -12.92
C ASN A 819 -12.04 -30.39 -13.25
N ASN A 820 -11.39 -30.48 -14.41
CA ASN A 820 -10.70 -31.69 -14.87
C ASN A 820 -9.18 -31.60 -14.68
N THR A 821 -8.69 -32.12 -13.54
CA THR A 821 -7.25 -32.07 -13.19
C THR A 821 -6.38 -32.94 -14.09
N VAL A 822 -6.88 -34.11 -14.51
CA VAL A 822 -6.17 -35.02 -15.43
C VAL A 822 -5.94 -34.34 -16.79
N LEU A 823 -6.96 -33.64 -17.29
CA LEU A 823 -6.85 -32.85 -18.51
C LEU A 823 -5.83 -31.72 -18.35
N ASN A 824 -5.84 -31.02 -17.22
CA ASN A 824 -4.87 -29.96 -16.94
C ASN A 824 -3.41 -30.48 -16.91
N GLU A 825 -3.15 -31.65 -16.32
CA GLU A 825 -1.82 -32.28 -16.33
C GLU A 825 -1.35 -32.58 -17.76
N LYS A 826 -2.23 -33.18 -18.57
CA LYS A 826 -1.96 -33.45 -19.99
C LYS A 826 -1.63 -32.16 -20.76
N TRP A 827 -2.47 -31.13 -20.65
CA TRP A 827 -2.30 -29.88 -21.37
C TRP A 827 -1.11 -29.05 -20.89
N SER A 828 -0.74 -29.16 -19.62
CA SER A 828 0.48 -28.55 -19.10
C SER A 828 1.73 -29.09 -19.82
N MET A 829 1.79 -30.40 -20.08
CA MET A 829 2.87 -31.00 -20.86
C MET A 829 2.87 -30.52 -22.31
N LEU A 830 1.69 -30.43 -22.94
CA LEU A 830 1.56 -29.97 -24.34
C LEU A 830 1.96 -28.50 -24.50
N LEU A 831 1.59 -27.63 -23.55
CA LEU A 831 1.94 -26.21 -23.59
C LEU A 831 3.44 -25.97 -23.35
N ASN A 832 4.08 -26.79 -22.51
CA ASN A 832 5.53 -26.73 -22.34
C ASN A 832 6.24 -27.09 -23.66
N LEU A 833 5.83 -28.18 -24.30
CA LEU A 833 6.34 -28.56 -25.62
C LEU A 833 6.07 -27.48 -26.69
N LYS A 834 4.88 -26.85 -26.67
CA LYS A 834 4.58 -25.72 -27.54
C LYS A 834 5.54 -24.55 -27.33
N SER A 835 5.92 -24.26 -26.08
CA SER A 835 6.89 -23.21 -25.78
C SER A 835 8.25 -23.50 -26.41
N GLU A 836 8.73 -24.73 -26.31
CA GLU A 836 9.99 -25.17 -26.92
C GLU A 836 9.93 -25.08 -28.46
N VAL A 837 8.86 -25.59 -29.07
CA VAL A 837 8.65 -25.51 -30.52
C VAL A 837 8.58 -24.06 -31.00
N ASN A 838 7.87 -23.19 -30.27
CA ASN A 838 7.77 -21.77 -30.62
C ASN A 838 9.14 -21.06 -30.54
N GLN A 839 10.00 -21.39 -29.57
CA GLN A 839 11.35 -20.84 -29.48
C GLN A 839 12.18 -21.19 -30.72
N ILE A 840 12.08 -22.43 -31.18
CA ILE A 840 12.81 -22.89 -32.36
C ILE A 840 12.28 -22.21 -33.63
N ILE A 841 10.95 -22.13 -33.79
CA ILE A 841 10.32 -21.39 -34.90
C ILE A 841 10.75 -19.92 -34.91
N GLU A 842 10.87 -19.28 -33.74
CA GLU A 842 11.28 -17.88 -33.65
C GLU A 842 12.76 -17.69 -34.01
N SER A 843 13.65 -18.62 -33.64
CA SER A 843 15.05 -18.62 -34.10
C SER A 843 15.14 -18.67 -35.63
N ILE A 844 14.38 -19.58 -36.25
CA ILE A 844 14.32 -19.73 -37.72
C ILE A 844 13.73 -18.47 -38.39
N ARG A 845 12.78 -17.79 -37.73
CA ARG A 845 12.20 -16.53 -38.18
C ARG A 845 13.19 -15.37 -38.09
N GLN A 846 14.01 -15.30 -37.03
CA GLN A 846 15.08 -14.30 -36.88
C GLN A 846 16.13 -14.44 -38.00
N GLU A 847 16.40 -15.68 -38.41
CA GLU A 847 17.22 -16.01 -39.59
C GLU A 847 16.55 -15.68 -40.94
N LYS A 848 15.30 -15.19 -40.92
CA LYS A 848 14.49 -14.80 -42.09
C LYS A 848 14.20 -15.94 -43.07
N GLN A 849 14.27 -17.19 -42.62
CA GLN A 849 13.95 -18.36 -43.45
C GLN A 849 12.43 -18.50 -43.63
N ILE A 850 11.66 -18.16 -42.60
CA ILE A 850 10.19 -18.11 -42.62
C ILE A 850 9.67 -16.74 -42.28
N ARG A 851 8.46 -16.44 -42.74
CA ARG A 851 7.72 -15.24 -42.35
C ARG A 851 6.66 -15.55 -41.30
N THR A 852 6.05 -16.73 -41.37
CA THR A 852 4.96 -17.15 -40.48
C THR A 852 5.20 -18.58 -40.00
N SER A 853 4.69 -18.94 -38.82
CA SER A 853 4.81 -20.31 -38.28
C SER A 853 4.07 -21.33 -39.14
N GLN A 854 3.06 -20.89 -39.88
CA GLN A 854 2.29 -21.72 -40.81
C GLN A 854 3.11 -22.21 -42.01
N GLU A 855 4.33 -21.69 -42.23
CA GLU A 855 5.25 -22.16 -43.27
C GLU A 855 6.10 -23.37 -42.83
N VAL A 856 5.94 -23.82 -41.58
CA VAL A 856 6.78 -24.86 -40.97
C VAL A 856 5.99 -26.17 -40.82
N ASP A 857 6.64 -27.29 -41.12
CA ASP A 857 6.23 -28.62 -40.68
C ASP A 857 7.10 -29.05 -39.48
N VAL A 858 6.46 -29.56 -38.42
CA VAL A 858 7.14 -29.98 -37.19
C VAL A 858 7.17 -31.49 -37.12
N SER A 859 8.36 -32.09 -37.03
CA SER A 859 8.52 -33.52 -36.80
C SER A 859 9.08 -33.78 -35.40
N ILE A 860 8.30 -34.45 -34.57
CA ILE A 860 8.66 -34.76 -33.19
C ILE A 860 8.99 -36.26 -33.09
N VAL A 861 10.22 -36.58 -32.70
CA VAL A 861 10.63 -37.98 -32.45
C VAL A 861 10.58 -38.27 -30.96
N LEU A 862 9.77 -39.25 -30.56
CA LEU A 862 9.59 -39.65 -29.16
C LEU A 862 9.53 -41.17 -29.04
N ASP A 863 10.01 -41.69 -27.91
CA ASP A 863 9.76 -43.08 -27.51
C ASP A 863 8.28 -43.23 -27.12
N ASN A 864 7.61 -44.24 -27.70
CA ASN A 864 6.18 -44.54 -27.51
C ASN A 864 5.80 -44.79 -26.04
N ASN A 865 6.76 -45.15 -25.19
CA ASN A 865 6.50 -45.45 -23.77
C ASN A 865 6.45 -44.21 -22.87
N THR A 866 6.63 -43.01 -23.44
CA THR A 866 6.60 -41.76 -22.67
C THR A 866 5.18 -41.24 -22.48
N ARG A 867 4.91 -40.61 -21.33
CA ARG A 867 3.62 -39.93 -21.05
C ARG A 867 3.29 -38.86 -22.11
N LEU A 868 4.32 -38.18 -22.64
CA LEU A 868 4.17 -37.17 -23.69
C LEU A 868 3.78 -37.79 -25.05
N ALA A 869 4.36 -38.93 -25.42
CA ALA A 869 3.97 -39.65 -26.64
C ALA A 869 2.50 -40.08 -26.57
N HIS A 870 2.06 -40.66 -25.44
CA HIS A 870 0.64 -40.99 -25.25
C HIS A 870 -0.27 -39.77 -25.30
N ALA A 871 0.14 -38.64 -24.71
CA ALA A 871 -0.62 -37.40 -24.77
C ALA A 871 -0.79 -36.88 -26.21
N LEU A 872 0.28 -36.87 -27.00
CA LEU A 872 0.27 -36.42 -28.39
C LEU A 872 -0.49 -37.39 -29.31
N GLN A 873 -0.32 -38.70 -29.15
CA GLN A 873 -1.00 -39.73 -29.94
C GLN A 873 -2.52 -39.78 -29.72
N SER A 874 -2.98 -39.29 -28.57
CA SER A 874 -4.42 -39.22 -28.27
C SER A 874 -5.16 -38.05 -28.94
N LEU A 875 -4.44 -37.11 -29.56
CA LEU A 875 -5.01 -35.98 -30.30
C LEU A 875 -5.03 -36.25 -31.80
N GLN A 876 -5.97 -35.63 -32.53
CA GLN A 876 -5.98 -35.74 -33.99
C GLN A 876 -4.84 -34.92 -34.61
N PRO A 877 -4.25 -35.34 -35.75
CA PRO A 877 -3.17 -34.61 -36.40
C PRO A 877 -3.50 -33.14 -36.72
N SER A 878 -4.73 -32.84 -37.12
CA SER A 878 -5.19 -31.47 -37.36
C SER A 878 -5.24 -30.63 -36.08
N GLU A 879 -5.62 -31.23 -34.94
CA GLU A 879 -5.63 -30.54 -33.66
C GLU A 879 -4.21 -30.21 -33.20
N LEU A 880 -3.23 -31.08 -33.49
CA LEU A 880 -1.82 -30.82 -33.23
C LEU A 880 -1.31 -29.63 -34.09
N SER A 881 -1.60 -29.62 -35.39
CA SER A 881 -1.26 -28.47 -36.26
C SER A 881 -1.84 -27.15 -35.74
N ASP A 882 -3.10 -27.15 -35.31
CA ASP A 882 -3.75 -25.97 -34.73
C ASP A 882 -3.06 -25.51 -33.43
N ILE A 883 -2.74 -26.44 -32.53
CA ILE A 883 -2.07 -26.15 -31.27
C ILE A 883 -0.69 -25.53 -31.51
N PHE A 884 0.12 -26.11 -32.40
CA PHE A 884 1.46 -25.61 -32.71
C PHE A 884 1.46 -24.41 -33.66
N MET A 885 0.33 -24.15 -34.34
CA MET A 885 0.16 -23.09 -35.35
C MET A 885 1.11 -23.25 -36.54
N THR A 886 1.25 -24.50 -36.99
CA THR A 886 2.16 -24.93 -38.07
C THR A 886 1.36 -25.62 -39.18
N SER A 887 1.98 -25.87 -40.33
CA SER A 887 1.31 -26.56 -41.44
C SER A 887 0.94 -27.99 -41.05
N HIS A 888 1.95 -28.81 -40.70
CA HIS A 888 1.74 -30.17 -40.23
C HIS A 888 2.56 -30.46 -38.97
N VAL A 889 2.07 -31.41 -38.17
CA VAL A 889 2.82 -32.00 -37.07
C VAL A 889 2.86 -33.52 -37.22
N TYR A 890 4.07 -34.07 -37.24
CA TYR A 890 4.32 -35.50 -37.37
C TYR A 890 4.93 -36.05 -36.08
N ILE A 891 4.39 -37.17 -35.59
CA ILE A 891 4.94 -37.91 -34.46
C ILE A 891 5.63 -39.15 -35.01
N ASN A 892 6.94 -39.28 -34.79
CA ASN A 892 7.76 -40.36 -35.33
C ASN A 892 8.45 -41.15 -34.20
N GLN A 893 8.77 -42.42 -34.46
CA GLN A 893 9.39 -43.33 -33.48
C GLN A 893 10.93 -43.36 -33.56
N SER A 894 11.50 -43.06 -34.72
CA SER A 894 12.94 -42.92 -34.91
C SER A 894 13.27 -41.92 -36.03
N ILE A 895 14.53 -41.47 -36.08
CA ILE A 895 15.05 -40.58 -37.12
C ILE A 895 15.11 -41.32 -38.48
N GLU A 896 15.23 -42.65 -38.52
CA GLU A 896 15.20 -43.40 -39.79
C GLU A 896 13.83 -43.36 -40.48
N ALA A 897 12.73 -43.35 -39.71
CA ALA A 897 11.36 -43.25 -40.24
C ALA A 897 11.09 -41.88 -40.91
N ILE A 898 11.83 -40.84 -40.52
CA ILE A 898 11.79 -39.54 -41.17
C ILE A 898 12.41 -39.66 -42.57
N LYS A 899 13.60 -40.25 -42.69
CA LYS A 899 14.34 -40.42 -43.96
C LYS A 899 13.61 -41.30 -45.00
N GLU A 900 12.91 -42.36 -44.59
CA GLU A 900 12.10 -43.18 -45.50
C GLU A 900 10.90 -42.40 -46.07
N ARG A 901 10.29 -41.53 -45.26
CA ARG A 901 9.14 -40.72 -45.68
C ARG A 901 9.56 -39.62 -46.65
N GLU A 902 10.75 -39.07 -46.47
CA GLU A 902 11.37 -38.09 -47.36
C GLU A 902 11.70 -38.68 -48.72
N SER A 903 12.26 -39.89 -48.77
CA SER A 903 12.49 -40.57 -50.05
C SER A 903 11.16 -40.91 -50.74
N THR A 904 10.11 -41.22 -49.98
CA THR A 904 8.77 -41.49 -50.53
C THR A 904 8.12 -40.21 -51.09
N ILE A 905 8.31 -39.06 -50.46
CA ILE A 905 7.79 -37.76 -50.94
C ILE A 905 8.58 -37.28 -52.16
N GLU A 906 9.92 -37.42 -52.16
CA GLU A 906 10.76 -37.15 -53.33
C GLU A 906 10.38 -38.08 -54.50
N GLU A 907 10.17 -39.37 -54.26
CA GLU A 907 9.66 -40.32 -55.26
C GLU A 907 8.23 -39.99 -55.71
N PHE A 908 7.36 -39.49 -54.83
CA PHE A 908 5.98 -39.11 -55.18
C PHE A 908 5.91 -37.83 -56.02
N PHE A 909 6.76 -36.84 -55.75
CA PHE A 909 6.91 -35.64 -56.59
C PHE A 909 7.54 -35.97 -57.95
N ASP A 910 8.50 -36.91 -58.00
CA ASP A 910 9.06 -37.43 -59.25
C ASP A 910 8.07 -38.31 -60.04
N GLN A 911 7.15 -39.01 -59.35
CA GLN A 911 6.07 -39.79 -59.95
C GLN A 911 4.90 -38.92 -60.45
N LEU A 912 4.50 -37.86 -59.73
CA LEU A 912 3.48 -36.90 -60.17
C LEU A 912 3.93 -36.09 -61.40
N ALA A 913 5.24 -35.90 -61.58
CA ALA A 913 5.81 -35.31 -62.78
C ALA A 913 5.77 -36.25 -64.00
N ASN A 914 5.59 -37.57 -63.81
CA ASN A 914 5.70 -38.57 -64.87
C ASN A 914 4.55 -39.60 -64.85
N LYS A 915 3.45 -39.21 -65.52
CA LYS A 915 2.47 -40.03 -66.29
C LYS A 915 1.04 -40.14 -65.75
N GLN A 916 0.16 -39.61 -66.59
CA GLN A 916 -1.15 -40.17 -66.91
C GLN A 916 -1.04 -41.66 -67.32
N SER A 917 -1.85 -42.55 -66.74
CA SER A 917 -2.72 -43.54 -67.43
C SER A 917 -3.02 -44.82 -66.60
N SER A 918 -4.30 -45.02 -66.28
CA SER A 918 -5.11 -46.27 -66.29
C SER A 918 -4.75 -47.54 -65.47
N ASP A 919 -5.40 -47.67 -64.29
CA ASP A 919 -6.42 -48.67 -63.87
C ASP A 919 -6.32 -50.22 -64.04
N GLU A 920 -5.30 -50.85 -64.64
CA GLU A 920 -5.30 -52.34 -64.78
C GLU A 920 -4.31 -53.13 -63.91
N GLU A 921 -3.45 -52.47 -63.13
CA GLU A 921 -2.36 -53.14 -62.39
C GLU A 921 -2.71 -53.51 -60.93
N TRP A 922 -3.77 -52.91 -60.39
CA TRP A 922 -4.23 -53.05 -58.99
C TRP A 922 -4.70 -54.46 -58.60
N HIS A 923 -5.07 -55.31 -59.56
CA HIS A 923 -5.52 -56.67 -59.27
C HIS A 923 -4.41 -57.72 -59.25
N ARG A 924 -3.18 -57.40 -59.64
CA ARG A 924 -2.11 -58.40 -59.77
C ARG A 924 -1.13 -58.46 -58.58
N LEU A 925 -1.08 -57.42 -57.75
CA LEU A 925 -0.09 -57.31 -56.66
C LEU A 925 -0.60 -57.71 -55.26
N MET A 926 -1.90 -58.03 -55.09
CA MET A 926 -2.51 -58.40 -53.79
C MET A 926 -2.30 -59.87 -53.36
N LEU A 927 -1.59 -60.68 -54.15
CA LEU A 927 -1.37 -62.12 -53.88
C LEU A 927 -0.25 -62.42 -52.86
N PRO A 928 0.91 -61.72 -52.85
CA PRO A 928 2.01 -61.96 -51.89
C PRO A 928 1.66 -61.55 -50.44
N TYR A 929 0.80 -60.55 -50.28
CA TYR A 929 0.37 -60.00 -48.98
C TYR A 929 -0.34 -61.03 -48.08
N LYS A 930 -0.98 -62.04 -48.68
CA LYS A 930 -1.64 -63.14 -47.95
C LYS A 930 -0.65 -64.14 -47.35
N GLN A 931 0.55 -64.27 -47.92
CA GLN A 931 1.55 -65.25 -47.51
C GLN A 931 2.38 -64.74 -46.32
N GLU A 932 2.70 -63.45 -46.29
CA GLU A 932 3.55 -62.83 -45.26
C GLU A 932 2.82 -62.65 -43.92
N LYS A 933 1.49 -62.45 -43.97
CA LYS A 933 0.60 -62.39 -42.81
C LYS A 933 0.58 -63.69 -41.98
N GLN A 934 0.75 -64.85 -42.62
CA GLN A 934 0.82 -66.14 -41.92
C GLN A 934 2.16 -66.37 -41.21
N ASN A 935 3.26 -65.82 -41.73
CA ASN A 935 4.57 -65.90 -41.09
C ASN A 935 4.65 -64.97 -39.86
N LEU A 936 4.07 -63.78 -39.95
CA LEU A 936 4.01 -62.81 -38.85
C LEU A 936 3.27 -63.37 -37.62
N HIS A 937 2.24 -64.19 -37.83
CA HIS A 937 1.46 -64.80 -36.74
C HIS A 937 2.26 -65.83 -35.92
N GLN A 938 3.23 -66.50 -36.54
CA GLN A 938 4.06 -67.51 -35.88
C GLN A 938 5.22 -66.89 -35.07
N GLN A 939 5.69 -65.70 -35.44
CA GLN A 939 6.68 -64.93 -34.67
C GLN A 939 6.09 -64.32 -33.40
N ILE A 940 4.84 -63.84 -33.45
CA ILE A 940 4.13 -63.25 -32.30
C ILE A 940 3.96 -64.26 -31.15
N ILE A 941 3.77 -65.55 -31.45
CA ILE A 941 3.65 -66.62 -30.43
C ILE A 941 4.98 -66.85 -29.68
N ASN A 942 6.12 -66.61 -30.34
CA ASN A 942 7.44 -66.77 -29.73
C ASN A 942 7.82 -65.57 -28.85
N GLU A 943 7.45 -64.34 -29.25
CA GLU A 943 7.67 -63.15 -28.42
C GLU A 943 6.81 -63.13 -27.15
N PHE A 944 5.58 -63.67 -27.21
CA PHE A 944 4.72 -63.83 -26.04
C PHE A 944 5.30 -64.74 -24.95
N LYS A 945 6.15 -65.71 -25.32
CA LYS A 945 6.88 -66.55 -24.36
C LYS A 945 8.04 -65.82 -23.68
N ALA A 946 8.71 -64.91 -24.39
CA ALA A 946 9.80 -64.09 -23.84
C ALA A 946 9.27 -62.98 -22.90
N LEU A 947 8.09 -62.44 -23.19
CA LEU A 947 7.39 -61.47 -22.34
C LEU A 947 7.06 -62.02 -20.94
N LYS A 948 6.78 -63.33 -20.83
CA LYS A 948 6.48 -63.97 -19.55
C LYS A 948 7.71 -64.15 -18.65
N GLU A 949 8.90 -64.30 -19.23
CA GLU A 949 10.17 -64.35 -18.48
C GLU A 949 10.61 -62.96 -17.99
N LEU A 950 10.22 -61.89 -18.68
CA LEU A 950 10.47 -60.50 -18.27
C LEU A 950 9.54 -60.03 -17.13
N GLU A 951 8.31 -60.56 -17.07
CA GLU A 951 7.35 -60.27 -16.01
C GLU A 951 7.82 -60.82 -14.64
N ASP A 952 8.37 -62.03 -14.63
CA ASP A 952 8.98 -62.63 -13.43
C ASP A 952 10.23 -61.86 -12.94
N GLN A 953 10.94 -61.16 -13.83
CA GLN A 953 12.07 -60.29 -13.47
C GLN A 953 11.63 -58.93 -12.91
N HIS A 954 10.47 -58.44 -13.35
CA HIS A 954 9.89 -57.18 -12.89
C HIS A 954 9.41 -57.25 -11.44
N ASP A 955 8.86 -58.39 -11.00
CA ASP A 955 8.41 -58.59 -9.63
C ASP A 955 9.58 -58.64 -8.62
N LEU A 956 10.75 -59.13 -9.06
CA LEU A 956 11.98 -59.11 -8.26
C LEU A 956 12.48 -57.66 -8.06
N ALA A 957 12.47 -56.85 -9.13
CA ALA A 957 12.89 -55.44 -9.10
C ALA A 957 11.96 -54.57 -8.24
N ASN A 958 10.66 -54.85 -8.22
CA ASN A 958 9.70 -54.13 -7.38
C ASN A 958 9.95 -54.35 -5.88
N THR A 959 10.43 -55.53 -5.50
CA THR A 959 10.76 -55.85 -4.10
C THR A 959 11.99 -55.07 -3.61
N GLU A 960 12.98 -54.84 -4.49
CA GLU A 960 14.14 -53.99 -4.21
C GLU A 960 13.79 -52.49 -4.18
N LEU A 961 12.82 -52.06 -4.99
CA LEU A 961 12.33 -50.68 -5.04
C LEU A 961 11.66 -50.26 -3.72
N VAL A 962 10.86 -51.15 -3.13
CA VAL A 962 10.18 -50.90 -1.85
C VAL A 962 11.19 -50.78 -0.69
N SER A 963 12.27 -51.57 -0.73
CA SER A 963 13.38 -51.45 0.23
C SER A 963 14.09 -50.10 0.12
N SER A 964 14.36 -49.63 -1.10
CA SER A 964 14.99 -48.33 -1.35
C SER A 964 14.10 -47.14 -0.96
N MET A 965 12.78 -47.25 -1.14
CA MET A 965 11.84 -46.22 -0.69
C MET A 965 11.81 -46.04 0.82
N ASN A 966 11.88 -47.13 1.59
CA ASN A 966 11.93 -47.04 3.05
C ASN A 966 13.24 -46.38 3.53
N HIS A 967 14.37 -46.67 2.87
CA HIS A 967 15.64 -46.03 3.17
C HIS A 967 15.65 -44.53 2.83
N ALA A 968 15.02 -44.14 1.72
CA ALA A 968 14.85 -42.75 1.34
C ALA A 968 13.93 -41.99 2.32
N HIS A 969 12.90 -42.66 2.86
CA HIS A 969 12.03 -42.07 3.88
C HIS A 969 12.79 -41.74 5.18
N ASP A 970 13.65 -42.66 5.63
CA ASP A 970 14.47 -42.45 6.83
C ASP A 970 15.52 -41.35 6.64
N THR A 971 16.06 -41.23 5.42
CA THR A 971 17.03 -40.18 5.08
C THR A 971 16.33 -38.81 5.06
N LEU A 972 15.14 -38.71 4.46
CA LEU A 972 14.36 -37.49 4.43
C LEU A 972 13.92 -37.04 5.84
N SER A 973 13.61 -38.00 6.71
CA SER A 973 13.28 -37.71 8.12
C SER A 973 14.47 -37.08 8.86
N ASN A 974 15.68 -37.61 8.64
CA ASN A 974 16.90 -37.05 9.22
C ASN A 974 17.26 -35.67 8.66
N ASP A 975 17.05 -35.44 7.36
CA ASP A 975 17.27 -34.13 6.73
C ASP A 975 16.31 -33.06 7.28
N ILE A 976 15.05 -33.41 7.52
CA ILE A 976 14.08 -32.52 8.16
C ILE A 976 14.53 -32.14 9.58
N HIS A 977 15.05 -33.10 10.34
CA HIS A 977 15.60 -32.84 11.67
C HIS A 977 16.84 -31.93 11.62
N GLN A 978 17.73 -32.11 10.64
CA GLN A 978 18.88 -31.21 10.45
C GLN A 978 18.45 -29.80 10.04
N HIS A 979 17.44 -29.66 9.18
CA HIS A 979 16.92 -28.36 8.75
C HIS A 979 16.27 -27.57 9.89
N GLN A 980 15.54 -28.26 10.78
CA GLN A 980 15.00 -27.63 11.99
C GLN A 980 16.12 -27.11 12.90
N HIS A 981 17.22 -27.84 13.03
CA HIS A 981 18.37 -27.40 13.82
C HIS A 981 19.09 -26.20 13.17
N LEU A 982 19.19 -26.18 11.84
CA LEU A 982 19.77 -25.05 11.09
C LEU A 982 18.94 -23.78 11.28
N LEU A 983 17.62 -23.87 11.15
CA LEU A 983 16.68 -22.76 11.35
C LEU A 983 16.74 -22.18 12.77
N MET A 984 16.87 -23.02 13.80
CA MET A 984 17.06 -22.52 15.17
C MET A 984 18.40 -21.79 15.34
N THR A 985 19.41 -22.15 14.55
CA THR A 985 20.73 -21.52 14.60
C THR A 985 20.73 -20.17 13.88
N GLU A 986 20.09 -20.09 12.72
CA GLU A 986 19.88 -18.83 11.99
C GLU A 986 19.02 -17.84 12.77
N GLN A 987 17.98 -18.32 13.48
CA GLN A 987 17.16 -17.47 14.33
C GLN A 987 17.98 -16.82 15.46
N ARG A 988 18.92 -17.56 16.06
CA ARG A 988 19.85 -17.01 17.07
C ARG A 988 20.84 -16.01 16.48
N GLN A 989 21.31 -16.24 15.25
CA GLN A 989 22.19 -15.30 14.54
C GLN A 989 21.47 -13.99 14.20
N TYR A 990 20.20 -14.08 13.78
CA TYR A 990 19.36 -12.92 13.50
C TYR A 990 19.10 -12.07 14.76
N GLU A 991 18.86 -12.71 15.91
CA GLU A 991 18.71 -11.98 17.18
C GLU A 991 20.02 -11.29 17.62
N ALA A 992 21.17 -11.93 17.37
CA ALA A 992 22.48 -11.33 17.62
C ALA A 992 22.78 -10.14 16.69
N GLU A 993 22.41 -10.20 15.40
CA GLU A 993 22.53 -9.09 14.46
C GLU A 993 21.61 -7.91 14.82
N LYS A 994 20.40 -8.20 15.29
CA LYS A 994 19.46 -7.18 15.75
C LYS A 994 20.00 -6.40 16.96
N ALA A 995 20.68 -7.08 17.88
CA ALA A 995 21.38 -6.44 18.99
C ALA A 995 22.56 -5.57 18.50
N LYS A 996 23.30 -6.04 17.49
CA LYS A 996 24.39 -5.29 16.85
C LYS A 996 23.91 -4.03 16.12
N MET A 997 22.77 -4.11 15.42
CA MET A 997 22.14 -2.96 14.75
C MET A 997 21.61 -1.91 15.73
N ALA A 998 21.13 -2.32 16.91
CA ALA A 998 20.74 -1.38 17.96
C ALA A 998 21.93 -0.56 18.49
N GLN A 999 23.13 -1.14 18.50
CA GLN A 999 24.37 -0.49 18.91
C GLN A 999 24.89 0.52 17.85
N VAL A 1000 24.70 0.24 16.56
CA VAL A 1000 25.09 1.14 15.45
C VAL A 1000 24.26 2.43 15.44
N ARG A 1001 23.03 2.40 15.95
CA ARG A 1001 22.16 3.59 16.04
C ARG A 1001 22.65 4.64 17.05
N LEU A 1002 23.48 4.26 18.02
CA LEU A 1002 24.01 5.14 19.06
C LEU A 1002 25.25 5.95 18.62
N CYS A 1003 25.90 5.63 17.50
CA CYS A 1003 27.16 6.27 17.07
C CYS A 1003 27.01 7.38 15.99
N GLN A 1004 25.81 7.89 15.71
CA GLN A 1004 25.56 8.85 14.61
C GLN A 1004 25.69 10.35 14.96
N GLU A 1005 26.19 10.73 16.15
CA GLU A 1005 25.94 12.09 16.67
C GLU A 1005 26.99 13.19 16.36
N GLU A 1006 28.21 12.89 15.90
CA GLU A 1006 29.20 13.94 15.59
C GLU A 1006 29.24 14.29 14.08
N LYS A 1007 28.59 15.40 13.70
CA LYS A 1007 28.65 16.00 12.36
C LYS A 1007 29.82 16.97 12.23
N ILE A 1008 30.56 16.90 11.13
CA ILE A 1008 31.72 17.75 10.83
C ILE A 1008 31.57 18.44 9.47
N LYS A 1009 32.14 19.65 9.37
CA LYS A 1009 32.20 20.46 8.14
C LYS A 1009 33.57 20.32 7.50
N LEU A 1010 33.60 20.08 6.19
CA LEU A 1010 34.82 19.96 5.39
C LEU A 1010 34.84 21.03 4.31
N ASN A 1011 35.99 21.65 4.09
CA ASN A 1011 36.23 22.54 2.97
C ASN A 1011 37.29 21.89 2.06
N VAL A 1012 36.86 21.31 0.94
CA VAL A 1012 37.76 20.61 0.00
C VAL A 1012 37.98 21.51 -1.21
N GLY A 1013 39.12 22.20 -1.26
CA GLY A 1013 39.49 23.10 -2.37
C GLY A 1013 38.50 24.24 -2.63
N GLY A 1014 37.80 24.70 -1.59
CA GLY A 1014 36.79 25.77 -1.67
C GLY A 1014 35.34 25.27 -1.73
N GLN A 1015 35.10 23.96 -1.82
CA GLN A 1015 33.75 23.38 -1.77
C GLN A 1015 33.42 22.85 -0.36
N LEU A 1016 32.27 23.26 0.17
CA LEU A 1016 31.81 22.87 1.51
C LEU A 1016 31.00 21.57 1.50
N PHE A 1017 31.39 20.62 2.35
CA PHE A 1017 30.70 19.36 2.59
C PHE A 1017 30.37 19.18 4.06
N GLN A 1018 29.28 18.46 4.35
CA GLN A 1018 28.91 18.08 5.72
C GLN A 1018 28.72 16.57 5.81
N THR A 1019 29.33 15.94 6.80
CA THR A 1019 29.28 14.48 7.00
C THR A 1019 29.51 14.12 8.47
N SER A 1020 29.47 12.83 8.83
CA SER A 1020 29.76 12.37 10.20
C SER A 1020 31.21 11.89 10.33
N LEU A 1021 31.78 11.96 11.55
CA LEU A 1021 33.08 11.34 11.84
C LEU A 1021 33.08 9.85 11.55
N PHE A 1022 31.96 9.17 11.82
CA PHE A 1022 31.77 7.76 11.48
C PHE A 1022 31.95 7.50 9.97
N THR A 1023 31.41 8.37 9.12
CA THR A 1023 31.57 8.27 7.67
C THR A 1023 33.02 8.46 7.24
N LEU A 1024 33.75 9.43 7.79
CA LEU A 1024 35.16 9.65 7.41
C LEU A 1024 36.10 8.55 7.92
N LYS A 1025 35.73 7.90 9.03
CA LYS A 1025 36.46 6.77 9.63
C LYS A 1025 36.04 5.40 9.09
N ARG A 1026 35.10 5.37 8.13
CA ARG A 1026 34.49 4.14 7.60
C ARG A 1026 35.54 3.17 7.04
N ASP A 1027 36.56 3.68 6.35
CA ASP A 1027 37.76 2.92 5.98
C ASP A 1027 38.89 3.29 6.96
N PRO A 1028 39.23 2.42 7.93
CA PRO A 1028 40.23 2.70 8.96
C PRO A 1028 41.63 2.98 8.41
N ASN A 1029 41.93 2.54 7.19
CA ASN A 1029 43.24 2.68 6.56
C ASN A 1029 43.33 3.91 5.63
N SER A 1030 42.24 4.67 5.52
CA SER A 1030 42.17 5.86 4.68
C SER A 1030 42.89 7.06 5.31
N ILE A 1031 43.29 8.01 4.47
CA ILE A 1031 43.82 9.30 4.92
C ILE A 1031 42.76 10.07 5.71
N LEU A 1032 41.48 9.94 5.35
CA LEU A 1032 40.38 10.58 6.06
C LEU A 1032 40.24 10.01 7.48
N ALA A 1033 40.33 8.69 7.66
CA ALA A 1033 40.33 8.09 9.00
C ALA A 1033 41.55 8.51 9.83
N THR A 1034 42.70 8.72 9.19
CA THR A 1034 43.92 9.21 9.86
C THR A 1034 43.79 10.68 10.26
N MET A 1035 43.33 11.53 9.34
CA MET A 1035 43.12 12.96 9.57
C MET A 1035 42.18 13.23 10.74
N PHE A 1036 41.11 12.45 10.81
CA PHE A 1036 40.04 12.62 11.78
C PHE A 1036 40.09 11.60 12.93
N GLY A 1037 41.13 10.76 12.98
CA GLY A 1037 41.42 9.76 14.03
C GLY A 1037 41.88 10.40 15.34
N GLU A 1038 42.18 9.61 16.36
CA GLU A 1038 42.73 10.12 17.63
C GLU A 1038 44.22 9.75 17.77
N PRO A 1039 45.13 10.73 17.93
CA PRO A 1039 44.89 12.19 17.93
C PRO A 1039 44.59 12.74 16.52
N LYS A 1040 43.69 13.74 16.43
CA LYS A 1040 43.34 14.39 15.14
C LYS A 1040 44.58 15.07 14.57
N THR A 1041 44.94 14.78 13.32
CA THR A 1041 46.15 15.34 12.70
C THR A 1041 45.90 16.66 11.96
N ILE A 1042 44.64 17.09 11.86
CA ILE A 1042 44.24 18.35 11.25
C ILE A 1042 43.45 19.22 12.24
N GLN A 1043 43.72 20.53 12.21
CA GLN A 1043 43.03 21.53 13.03
C GLN A 1043 41.92 22.20 12.21
N PRO A 1044 40.80 22.58 12.82
CA PRO A 1044 39.75 23.33 12.13
C PRO A 1044 40.17 24.78 11.88
N ASP A 1045 39.67 25.36 10.80
CA ASP A 1045 39.76 26.79 10.51
C ASP A 1045 38.83 27.62 11.43
N ALA A 1046 38.92 28.94 11.36
CA ALA A 1046 38.15 29.87 12.20
C ALA A 1046 36.62 29.72 12.10
N ASP A 1047 36.11 29.12 11.02
CA ASP A 1047 34.69 28.84 10.79
C ASP A 1047 34.26 27.42 11.22
N ASN A 1048 35.17 26.71 11.91
CA ASN A 1048 35.01 25.34 12.38
C ASN A 1048 34.91 24.30 11.23
N SER A 1049 35.36 24.66 10.02
CA SER A 1049 35.53 23.73 8.90
C SER A 1049 36.96 23.17 8.86
N TYR A 1050 37.11 21.95 8.37
CA TYR A 1050 38.43 21.35 8.17
C TYR A 1050 38.83 21.46 6.70
N PHE A 1051 39.87 22.24 6.42
CA PHE A 1051 40.34 22.47 5.06
C PHE A 1051 41.20 21.32 4.54
N ILE A 1052 40.82 20.78 3.38
CA ILE A 1052 41.59 19.78 2.65
C ILE A 1052 42.00 20.43 1.32
N ASP A 1053 43.30 20.58 1.11
CA ASP A 1053 43.88 21.17 -0.09
C ASP A 1053 43.79 20.19 -1.28
N ARG A 1054 42.58 20.02 -1.82
CA ARG A 1054 42.24 19.09 -2.90
C ARG A 1054 41.02 19.57 -3.69
N ASP A 1055 40.87 19.18 -4.95
CA ASP A 1055 39.69 19.54 -5.75
C ASP A 1055 38.42 18.86 -5.21
N GLY A 1056 37.43 19.67 -4.79
CA GLY A 1056 36.16 19.17 -4.26
C GLY A 1056 35.22 18.56 -5.30
N THR A 1057 35.46 18.75 -6.60
CA THR A 1057 34.52 18.42 -7.70
C THR A 1057 34.00 16.99 -7.64
N TYR A 1058 34.86 16.01 -7.32
CA TYR A 1058 34.49 14.59 -7.22
C TYR A 1058 34.43 14.06 -5.79
N PHE A 1059 34.72 14.90 -4.79
CA PHE A 1059 34.73 14.50 -3.38
C PHE A 1059 33.36 14.03 -2.87
N ARG A 1060 32.26 14.52 -3.48
CA ARG A 1060 30.91 14.02 -3.20
C ARG A 1060 30.76 12.52 -3.47
N LEU A 1061 31.42 12.00 -4.51
CA LEU A 1061 31.39 10.58 -4.86
C LEU A 1061 32.18 9.76 -3.84
N VAL A 1062 33.31 10.27 -3.37
CA VAL A 1062 34.09 9.69 -2.26
C VAL A 1062 33.24 9.63 -0.98
N LEU A 1063 32.52 10.70 -0.64
CA LEU A 1063 31.62 10.71 0.51
C LEU A 1063 30.44 9.75 0.39
N ASN A 1064 29.84 9.65 -0.79
CA ASN A 1064 28.75 8.71 -1.04
C ASN A 1064 29.26 7.25 -0.95
N TYR A 1065 30.45 6.97 -1.48
CA TYR A 1065 31.08 5.67 -1.30
C TYR A 1065 31.32 5.36 0.19
N LEU A 1066 31.83 6.30 0.98
CA LEU A 1066 32.02 6.08 2.43
C LEU A 1066 30.69 5.91 3.21
N ARG A 1067 29.56 6.37 2.67
CA ARG A 1067 28.22 6.19 3.26
C ARG A 1067 27.63 4.83 2.91
N ASP A 1068 27.75 4.45 1.64
CA ASP A 1068 26.95 3.36 1.08
C ASP A 1068 27.79 2.14 0.68
N LEU A 1069 29.13 2.29 0.67
CA LEU A 1069 30.14 1.34 0.14
C LEU A 1069 29.85 0.91 -1.31
N LYS A 1070 29.14 1.76 -2.06
CA LYS A 1070 28.74 1.56 -3.45
C LYS A 1070 28.92 2.85 -4.24
N ILE A 1071 29.22 2.73 -5.53
CA ILE A 1071 29.20 3.85 -6.47
C ILE A 1071 27.78 3.96 -7.05
N PRO A 1072 27.23 5.17 -7.23
CA PRO A 1072 25.95 5.37 -7.91
C PRO A 1072 25.92 4.76 -9.31
N THR A 1073 24.87 3.99 -9.63
CA THR A 1073 24.66 3.35 -10.93
C THR A 1073 24.71 4.33 -12.09
N GLY A 1074 25.50 4.01 -13.11
CA GLY A 1074 25.69 4.80 -14.33
C GLY A 1074 26.94 5.67 -14.35
N ILE A 1075 27.64 5.84 -13.22
CA ILE A 1075 28.94 6.55 -13.18
C ILE A 1075 30.04 5.67 -13.79
N GLU A 1076 29.93 4.36 -13.65
CA GLU A 1076 30.83 3.37 -14.29
C GLU A 1076 30.90 3.50 -15.82
N ASN A 1077 29.93 4.14 -16.46
CA ASN A 1077 29.85 4.32 -17.91
C ASN A 1077 30.46 5.64 -18.41
N ASP A 1078 30.95 6.52 -17.52
CA ASP A 1078 31.66 7.76 -17.88
C ASP A 1078 33.16 7.62 -17.54
N PRO A 1079 34.02 7.33 -18.54
CA PRO A 1079 35.44 7.06 -18.32
C PRO A 1079 36.17 8.22 -17.66
N LYS A 1080 35.73 9.46 -17.91
CA LYS A 1080 36.38 10.66 -17.39
C LYS A 1080 36.08 10.83 -15.91
N ILE A 1081 34.83 10.63 -15.49
CA ILE A 1081 34.45 10.70 -14.07
C ILE A 1081 35.07 9.54 -13.29
N MET A 1082 35.19 8.36 -13.90
CA MET A 1082 35.82 7.20 -13.27
C MET A 1082 37.33 7.36 -13.09
N ASP A 1083 38.05 7.89 -14.08
CA ASP A 1083 39.49 8.15 -13.96
C ASP A 1083 39.78 9.17 -12.84
N GLU A 1084 38.94 10.20 -12.71
CA GLU A 1084 39.04 11.19 -11.62
C GLU A 1084 38.69 10.58 -10.26
N LEU A 1085 37.66 9.73 -10.17
CA LEU A 1085 37.31 9.03 -8.94
C LEU A 1085 38.40 8.05 -8.48
N ILE A 1086 39.07 7.36 -9.40
CA ILE A 1086 40.21 6.50 -9.10
C ILE A 1086 41.39 7.32 -8.59
N GLN A 1087 41.64 8.50 -9.16
CA GLN A 1087 42.67 9.42 -8.66
C GLN A 1087 42.37 9.87 -7.22
N GLU A 1088 41.13 10.21 -6.91
CA GLU A 1088 40.72 10.58 -5.55
C GLU A 1088 40.77 9.38 -4.59
N ALA A 1089 40.38 8.17 -5.03
CA ALA A 1089 40.51 6.94 -4.24
C ALA A 1089 41.98 6.63 -3.88
N ARG A 1090 42.91 6.85 -4.83
CA ARG A 1090 44.36 6.74 -4.60
C ARG A 1090 44.85 7.78 -3.61
N PHE A 1091 44.41 9.02 -3.76
CA PHE A 1091 44.78 10.11 -2.87
C PHE A 1091 44.34 9.82 -1.44
N TYR A 1092 43.05 9.52 -1.21
CA TYR A 1092 42.52 9.25 0.13
C TYR A 1092 42.89 7.86 0.69
N LYS A 1093 43.68 7.06 -0.03
CA LYS A 1093 44.06 5.68 0.33
C LYS A 1093 42.86 4.78 0.64
N LEU A 1094 41.80 4.92 -0.15
CA LEU A 1094 40.61 4.09 -0.04
C LEU A 1094 40.88 2.76 -0.74
N ASN A 1095 41.61 1.88 -0.06
CA ASN A 1095 42.11 0.64 -0.66
C ASN A 1095 40.97 -0.25 -1.14
N ASP A 1096 39.83 -0.27 -0.46
CA ASP A 1096 38.69 -1.08 -0.88
C ASP A 1096 38.00 -0.48 -2.13
N LEU A 1097 38.00 0.84 -2.29
CA LEU A 1097 37.58 1.52 -3.52
C LEU A 1097 38.53 1.27 -4.69
N LEU A 1098 39.83 1.06 -4.41
CA LEU A 1098 40.86 0.72 -5.40
C LEU A 1098 40.91 -0.78 -5.74
N LYS A 1099 40.51 -1.64 -4.81
CA LYS A 1099 40.41 -3.10 -4.98
C LYS A 1099 39.15 -3.51 -5.71
N LEU A 1100 38.12 -2.65 -5.76
CA LEU A 1100 37.07 -2.78 -6.77
C LEU A 1100 37.80 -2.85 -8.12
N LYS A 1101 37.79 -4.02 -8.75
CA LYS A 1101 38.59 -4.29 -9.94
C LYS A 1101 38.08 -3.43 -11.09
N TRP A 1102 38.68 -2.26 -11.26
CA TRP A 1102 38.46 -1.37 -12.40
C TRP A 1102 39.37 -1.79 -13.54
N GLN A 1103 39.18 -3.00 -14.06
CA GLN A 1103 39.97 -3.43 -15.21
C GLN A 1103 39.49 -2.74 -16.47
N LYS A 1104 40.35 -1.88 -17.02
CA LYS A 1104 40.40 -1.64 -18.46
C LYS A 1104 40.79 -2.97 -19.11
N LEU A 1105 39.81 -3.75 -19.53
CA LEU A 1105 40.04 -4.78 -20.53
C LEU A 1105 40.15 -4.11 -21.89
N PRO A 1106 41.00 -4.60 -22.79
CA PRO A 1106 40.89 -4.24 -24.19
C PRO A 1106 39.52 -4.76 -24.65
N THR A 1107 38.64 -3.85 -25.04
CA THR A 1107 37.45 -4.20 -25.80
C THR A 1107 37.94 -4.71 -27.15
N LEU A 1108 38.10 -6.03 -27.28
CA LEU A 1108 38.22 -6.66 -28.59
C LEU A 1108 36.97 -6.28 -29.35
N THR A 1109 37.13 -5.54 -30.44
CA THR A 1109 36.03 -5.28 -31.36
C THR A 1109 35.51 -6.63 -31.89
N GLN A 1110 34.24 -6.69 -32.28
CA GLN A 1110 33.61 -7.90 -32.83
C GLN A 1110 34.42 -8.52 -33.99
N LYS A 1111 35.24 -7.70 -34.65
CA LYS A 1111 36.18 -8.07 -35.71
C LYS A 1111 37.46 -8.74 -35.19
N GLU A 1112 38.01 -8.29 -34.07
CA GLU A 1112 39.22 -8.87 -33.46
C GLU A 1112 38.90 -10.20 -32.74
N LEU A 1113 37.72 -10.33 -32.14
CA LEU A 1113 37.23 -11.62 -31.60
C LEU A 1113 37.04 -12.68 -32.70
N HIS A 1114 36.63 -12.27 -33.90
CA HIS A 1114 36.50 -13.13 -35.08
C HIS A 1114 37.84 -13.60 -35.67
N GLU A 1115 38.88 -12.75 -35.59
CA GLU A 1115 40.23 -13.09 -36.08
C GLU A 1115 40.98 -14.04 -35.14
N PHE A 1116 40.74 -13.95 -33.83
CA PHE A 1116 41.35 -14.85 -32.85
C PHE A 1116 40.66 -16.22 -32.76
N TYR A 1117 39.35 -16.30 -33.05
CA TYR A 1117 38.55 -17.53 -32.96
C TYR A 1117 37.50 -17.58 -34.09
N PRO A 1118 37.81 -18.21 -35.23
CA PRO A 1118 36.93 -18.21 -36.39
C PRO A 1118 35.65 -19.00 -36.10
N LEU A 1119 34.50 -18.37 -36.34
CA LEU A 1119 33.19 -19.00 -36.18
C LEU A 1119 33.04 -20.21 -37.12
N HIS A 1120 32.75 -21.38 -36.55
CA HIS A 1120 32.23 -22.52 -37.30
C HIS A 1120 30.72 -22.65 -37.03
N GLN A 1121 29.93 -22.24 -38.02
CA GLN A 1121 28.52 -22.60 -38.33
C GLN A 1121 27.49 -22.67 -37.19
N SER A 1122 27.76 -22.10 -36.02
CA SER A 1122 26.82 -22.04 -34.92
C SER A 1122 26.99 -20.74 -34.14
N ASN A 1123 25.87 -20.07 -33.82
CA ASN A 1123 25.85 -18.74 -33.17
C ASN A 1123 26.24 -18.76 -31.68
N TYR A 1124 27.03 -19.74 -31.24
CA TYR A 1124 27.54 -19.85 -29.87
C TYR A 1124 29.06 -20.02 -29.88
N VAL A 1125 29.72 -19.35 -28.93
CA VAL A 1125 31.15 -19.56 -28.67
C VAL A 1125 31.27 -20.24 -27.31
N ILE A 1126 31.81 -21.46 -27.29
CA ILE A 1126 32.08 -22.20 -26.04
C ILE A 1126 33.55 -22.03 -25.68
N PHE A 1127 33.80 -21.39 -24.54
CA PHE A 1127 35.15 -21.24 -24.00
C PHE A 1127 35.46 -22.40 -23.03
N HIS A 1128 36.47 -23.20 -23.35
CA HIS A 1128 37.03 -24.18 -22.42
C HIS A 1128 38.18 -23.54 -21.65
N LEU A 1129 37.94 -23.17 -20.40
CA LEU A 1129 38.91 -22.48 -19.58
C LEU A 1129 39.33 -23.42 -18.44
N GLN A 1130 40.53 -24.00 -18.57
CA GLN A 1130 41.17 -24.80 -17.53
C GLN A 1130 42.19 -23.94 -16.79
N ARG A 1131 42.06 -23.84 -15.45
CA ARG A 1131 43.00 -23.18 -14.54
C ARG A 1131 43.34 -21.72 -14.92
N LYS A 1132 42.33 -20.91 -15.27
CA LYS A 1132 42.51 -19.47 -15.55
C LYS A 1132 41.69 -18.62 -14.59
N ASP A 1133 42.28 -17.53 -14.13
CA ASP A 1133 41.62 -16.54 -13.29
C ASP A 1133 40.74 -15.61 -14.16
N LEU A 1134 39.42 -15.78 -14.05
CA LEU A 1134 38.43 -15.08 -14.88
C LEU A 1134 37.78 -13.88 -14.19
N SER A 1135 38.25 -13.54 -12.98
CA SER A 1135 37.74 -12.48 -12.13
C SER A 1135 37.88 -11.05 -12.70
N ASN A 1136 38.17 -10.94 -13.98
CA ASN A 1136 38.80 -9.83 -14.67
C ASN A 1136 38.24 -9.63 -16.10
N LEU A 1137 37.28 -10.43 -16.57
CA LEU A 1137 36.64 -10.31 -17.89
C LEU A 1137 35.23 -9.69 -17.77
N ASP A 1138 34.90 -8.75 -18.66
CA ASP A 1138 33.59 -8.08 -18.71
C ASP A 1138 32.70 -8.74 -19.77
N PHE A 1139 31.67 -9.44 -19.28
CA PHE A 1139 30.66 -10.11 -20.11
C PHE A 1139 29.34 -9.34 -20.16
N SER A 1140 29.31 -8.08 -19.69
CA SER A 1140 28.10 -7.26 -19.74
C SER A 1140 27.68 -7.03 -21.19
N GLY A 1141 26.50 -7.53 -21.55
CA GLY A 1141 25.99 -7.54 -22.93
C GLY A 1141 26.01 -8.92 -23.61
N TYR A 1142 26.54 -9.95 -22.95
CA TYR A 1142 26.49 -11.34 -23.42
C TYR A 1142 25.66 -12.18 -22.44
N HIS A 1143 24.77 -13.04 -22.95
CA HIS A 1143 23.94 -13.90 -22.10
C HIS A 1143 24.65 -15.23 -21.86
N ILE A 1144 24.80 -15.66 -20.60
CA ILE A 1144 25.39 -16.97 -20.29
C ILE A 1144 24.41 -18.05 -20.71
N ASP A 1145 24.84 -18.95 -21.59
CA ASP A 1145 24.05 -20.07 -22.07
C ASP A 1145 23.71 -20.98 -20.87
N PRO A 1146 22.43 -21.40 -20.72
CA PRO A 1146 21.99 -22.30 -19.65
C PRO A 1146 22.77 -23.62 -19.55
N ARG A 1147 23.46 -24.02 -20.63
CA ARG A 1147 24.28 -25.24 -20.72
C ARG A 1147 25.72 -25.04 -20.20
N SER A 1148 26.05 -23.84 -19.73
CA SER A 1148 27.36 -23.56 -19.11
C SER A 1148 27.55 -24.38 -17.83
N SER A 1149 28.69 -25.07 -17.70
CA SER A 1149 28.98 -25.98 -16.58
C SER A 1149 30.09 -25.42 -15.70
N PHE A 1150 29.83 -25.36 -14.39
CA PHE A 1150 30.70 -24.81 -13.35
C PHE A 1150 31.16 -25.88 -12.33
N ALA A 1151 31.23 -27.14 -12.75
CA ALA A 1151 31.65 -28.22 -11.88
C ALA A 1151 32.99 -27.88 -11.19
N GLU A 1152 33.06 -28.14 -9.87
CA GLU A 1152 34.25 -27.92 -9.04
C GLU A 1152 34.75 -26.46 -8.95
N SER A 1153 33.89 -25.47 -9.21
CA SER A 1153 34.29 -24.04 -9.22
C SER A 1153 33.82 -23.28 -7.97
N ASN A 1154 34.71 -22.46 -7.38
CA ASN A 1154 34.37 -21.62 -6.23
C ASN A 1154 33.86 -20.24 -6.68
N LEU A 1155 32.53 -20.08 -6.69
CA LEU A 1155 31.83 -18.87 -7.13
C LEU A 1155 32.14 -17.62 -6.30
N GLU A 1156 32.53 -17.75 -5.02
CA GLU A 1156 32.83 -16.58 -4.18
C GLU A 1156 34.13 -15.87 -4.60
N ASN A 1157 35.04 -16.56 -5.30
CA ASN A 1157 36.35 -16.02 -5.68
C ASN A 1157 36.62 -16.04 -7.19
N ALA A 1158 35.66 -16.45 -8.02
CA ALA A 1158 35.77 -16.54 -9.48
C ALA A 1158 37.02 -17.31 -9.99
N GLN A 1159 37.47 -18.32 -9.23
CA GLN A 1159 38.48 -19.29 -9.66
C GLN A 1159 37.78 -20.56 -10.14
N PHE A 1160 37.95 -20.86 -11.43
CA PHE A 1160 37.30 -21.97 -12.11
C PHE A 1160 38.37 -22.97 -12.56
N ASP A 1161 38.40 -24.16 -11.96
CA ASP A 1161 39.38 -25.20 -12.31
C ASP A 1161 39.03 -25.89 -13.64
N GLN A 1162 37.74 -26.14 -13.88
CA GLN A 1162 37.17 -26.48 -15.18
C GLN A 1162 35.82 -25.78 -15.38
N ALA A 1163 35.78 -24.74 -16.22
CA ALA A 1163 34.52 -24.11 -16.59
C ALA A 1163 34.33 -24.07 -18.11
N GLN A 1164 33.10 -24.36 -18.54
CA GLN A 1164 32.62 -24.15 -19.90
C GLN A 1164 31.62 -23.01 -19.90
N PHE A 1165 31.97 -21.92 -20.58
CA PHE A 1165 31.08 -20.76 -20.76
C PHE A 1165 30.56 -20.76 -22.20
N GLY A 1166 29.23 -20.88 -22.37
CA GLY A 1166 28.56 -20.55 -23.62
C GLY A 1166 27.99 -19.14 -23.53
N PHE A 1167 28.06 -18.36 -24.60
CA PHE A 1167 27.37 -17.06 -24.69
C PHE A 1167 26.34 -17.06 -25.83
N ASP A 1168 25.13 -16.60 -25.53
CA ASP A 1168 24.04 -16.34 -26.45
C ASP A 1168 23.96 -14.83 -26.72
N PHE A 1169 23.79 -14.47 -28.00
CA PHE A 1169 23.88 -13.10 -28.49
C PHE A 1169 22.51 -12.42 -28.70
N ASP A 1170 21.37 -13.13 -28.57
CA ASP A 1170 20.10 -12.64 -29.15
C ASP A 1170 18.83 -12.57 -28.24
N HIS A 1171 18.88 -12.74 -26.90
CA HIS A 1171 17.62 -12.70 -26.09
C HIS A 1171 17.63 -11.85 -24.80
N GLN A 1172 16.71 -10.87 -24.72
CA GLN A 1172 16.33 -10.15 -23.49
C GLN A 1172 15.42 -10.99 -22.58
N VAL A 1173 15.76 -11.15 -21.31
CA VAL A 1173 14.86 -11.63 -20.24
C VAL A 1173 14.96 -10.77 -18.96
N ASP A 1174 13.79 -10.53 -18.36
CA ASP A 1174 13.49 -9.70 -17.17
C ASP A 1174 13.84 -10.41 -15.84
N PHE A 1175 14.65 -9.75 -15.00
CA PHE A 1175 15.04 -10.24 -13.67
C PHE A 1175 14.03 -9.84 -12.59
N ARG A 1176 13.04 -10.68 -12.30
CA ARG A 1176 12.23 -10.52 -11.07
C ARG A 1176 11.94 -11.75 -10.23
N ASN A 1177 12.25 -12.99 -10.64
CA ASN A 1177 11.91 -14.17 -9.82
C ASN A 1177 12.85 -15.39 -10.02
N THR A 1178 14.12 -15.32 -9.58
CA THR A 1178 14.91 -16.56 -9.42
C THR A 1178 15.82 -16.49 -8.21
N TYR A 1179 15.63 -17.43 -7.28
CA TYR A 1179 16.57 -17.77 -6.22
C TYR A 1179 17.52 -18.87 -6.75
N LEU A 1180 18.82 -18.72 -6.50
CA LEU A 1180 19.82 -19.77 -6.67
C LEU A 1180 19.88 -20.59 -5.37
N ILE A 1181 19.59 -21.90 -5.43
CA ILE A 1181 19.98 -22.87 -4.41
C ILE A 1181 20.59 -24.09 -5.11
N GLY A 1182 21.70 -24.55 -4.52
CA GLY A 1182 22.73 -25.44 -5.09
C GLY A 1182 22.29 -26.84 -5.52
N ALA A 1183 22.98 -27.32 -6.55
CA ALA A 1183 22.97 -28.69 -7.01
C ALA A 1183 24.06 -29.53 -6.30
N THR A 1184 23.78 -30.81 -6.07
CA THR A 1184 24.80 -31.87 -5.98
C THR A 1184 24.50 -32.94 -7.03
N PHE A 1185 25.57 -33.47 -7.63
CA PHE A 1185 25.60 -34.25 -8.88
C PHE A 1185 25.08 -35.69 -8.75
N PRO A 1186 24.55 -36.29 -9.84
CA PRO A 1186 24.49 -37.73 -10.02
C PRO A 1186 25.85 -38.31 -10.50
N GLN A 1187 26.17 -39.52 -10.03
CA GLN A 1187 27.35 -40.32 -10.38
C GLN A 1187 27.38 -40.79 -11.85
N GLU A 1188 28.60 -41.16 -12.29
CA GLU A 1188 28.99 -41.70 -13.58
C GLU A 1188 28.03 -42.76 -14.16
N GLY A 1189 27.66 -42.58 -15.44
CA GLY A 1189 27.03 -43.62 -16.26
C GLY A 1189 25.87 -43.16 -17.16
N THR A 1190 25.37 -41.93 -17.02
CA THR A 1190 24.17 -41.50 -17.76
C THR A 1190 24.51 -40.92 -19.13
N VAL A 1191 24.32 -41.75 -20.16
CA VAL A 1191 24.31 -41.37 -21.58
C VAL A 1191 23.01 -40.63 -21.88
N TYR A 1192 23.10 -39.35 -22.26
CA TYR A 1192 21.98 -38.63 -22.86
C TYR A 1192 21.70 -39.23 -24.25
N ARG A 1193 20.51 -39.78 -24.48
CA ARG A 1193 19.99 -39.93 -25.84
C ARG A 1193 19.30 -38.63 -26.23
N ALA A 1194 19.84 -38.01 -27.28
CA ALA A 1194 19.29 -36.82 -27.91
C ALA A 1194 17.81 -37.05 -28.28
N THR A 1195 16.92 -36.21 -27.76
CA THR A 1195 15.56 -36.07 -28.30
C THR A 1195 15.66 -35.32 -29.61
N GLY A 1196 15.67 -36.07 -30.72
CA GLY A 1196 15.69 -35.52 -32.06
C GLY A 1196 14.35 -34.88 -32.39
N ILE A 1197 14.30 -33.55 -32.43
CA ILE A 1197 13.21 -32.83 -33.08
C ILE A 1197 13.83 -32.19 -34.32
N GLU A 1198 13.37 -32.60 -35.49
CA GLU A 1198 13.90 -32.15 -36.78
C GLU A 1198 12.87 -31.23 -37.42
N PHE A 1199 13.29 -30.02 -37.76
CA PHE A 1199 12.44 -28.99 -38.39
C PHE A 1199 12.77 -28.95 -39.87
N ARG A 1200 11.77 -29.16 -40.73
CA ARG A 1200 11.93 -29.09 -42.19
C ARG A 1200 11.25 -27.86 -42.75
N LEU A 1201 12.01 -27.12 -43.54
CA LEU A 1201 11.55 -25.99 -44.33
C LEU A 1201 11.69 -26.32 -45.81
N GLU A 1202 10.61 -26.11 -46.57
CA GLU A 1202 10.65 -26.30 -48.02
C GLU A 1202 11.75 -25.40 -48.64
N GLY A 1203 12.89 -26.02 -49.00
CA GLY A 1203 13.88 -25.42 -49.89
C GLY A 1203 15.28 -25.15 -49.35
N ALA A 1204 15.65 -25.52 -48.12
CA ALA A 1204 17.05 -25.57 -47.70
C ALA A 1204 17.22 -26.51 -46.49
N ILE A 1205 18.16 -27.45 -46.60
CA ILE A 1205 18.60 -28.32 -45.50
C ILE A 1205 19.67 -27.55 -44.72
N ILE A 1206 19.46 -27.33 -43.43
CA ILE A 1206 20.56 -27.11 -42.47
C ILE A 1206 20.52 -28.26 -41.48
#